data_AF-A0A2E4EB17-F1
#
_entry.id   AF-A0A2E4EB17-F1
#
_cell.length_a   1.000
_cell.length_b   1.000
_cell.length_c   1.000
_cell.angle_alpha   90.00
_cell.angle_beta   90.00
_cell.angle_gamma   90.00
#
_symmetry.space_group_name_H-M   'P 1'
#
loop_
_entity.id
_entity.type
_entity.pdbx_description
1 polymer ?
#
loop_
_entity_poly.entity_id
_entity_poly.type
_entity_poly.pdbx_seq_one_letter_code
_entity_poly.pdbx_strand_id
1 'polypeptide(L)'
;MRIASLLLIFFSVSALGQISYRTTPFQIKKVREFDPRMVENKYDPQLQSLEAPFPTGKTYREFLMRQKARVSADFPRKEVVKHSRNGNAAADPFLLDSFGIRYNLPSGTPLVRGGTPNDNHMAVSNDGYMVAAWNSNIYFHDLEADTPLINPKPGFTYISFGTFADTISVDNTFDPKVLYDPKTNRFVLLFLSVERSDPNNYKRSKTVIAFSSTSNPLDKWHIYEIDGHPLKNGTWSDYPQIAFSNNELFFTINLLTGNDWIGDFQRTVIWQIDKNSGFNGNASLTTNLYDSIYHNGQAIRYLRPVHYGAIPDGDNMYFISNRSIPVNPLDTQSYSYDSLFVVQVTNSIASGQAKLNLQKGRADTRTHTSPIARQPGTNFKMWTNDSRVLGAILNNGEIQFVGNSIDTTNGNSAIFHGFVKNLGGPIDVKINILSSPTFDIGFPNISFTGFDKTDQNALIGFNHTGPNDAPGISAMYYDGKGNYSSIVKLVEGKSFVRAGLNNGAIRWGDYLGMQRVYDEKNTAWIAGYYGKSNNDPGVYVAKVQAPNFGTSVQDNNNKKFRATTFPNPSSTHVSVEFSLDGDMYVEFDLYNAGGQLVDQILRKTATQGRNELSFDVVHLKPGVYYVKIVGDGVLLSTEKVIVE
;
A
#
# COMPACT_ATOMS: atom_id res chain seq x y z
N MET A 1 -53.88 12.69 52.26
CA MET A 1 -52.97 13.24 51.23
C MET A 1 -52.14 12.10 50.66
N ARG A 2 -52.38 11.68 49.41
CA ARG A 2 -51.58 10.68 48.71
C ARG A 2 -50.54 11.42 47.88
N ILE A 3 -49.26 11.19 48.17
CA ILE A 3 -48.13 11.75 47.42
C ILE A 3 -47.92 10.86 46.20
N ALA A 4 -48.22 11.40 45.01
CA ALA A 4 -47.91 10.79 43.73
C ALA A 4 -46.41 10.99 43.43
N SER A 5 -45.66 9.89 43.32
CA SER A 5 -44.28 9.93 42.86
C SER A 5 -44.28 9.94 41.33
N LEU A 6 -43.84 11.06 40.75
CA LEU A 6 -43.66 11.23 39.31
C LEU A 6 -42.35 10.54 38.90
N LEU A 7 -42.44 9.40 38.23
CA LEU A 7 -41.29 8.72 37.64
C LEU A 7 -40.92 9.43 36.33
N LEU A 8 -39.87 10.25 36.34
CA LEU A 8 -39.29 10.84 35.14
C LEU A 8 -38.42 9.79 34.44
N ILE A 9 -38.97 9.17 33.39
CA ILE A 9 -38.23 8.30 32.48
C ILE A 9 -37.45 9.21 31.53
N PHE A 10 -36.14 9.35 31.76
CA PHE A 10 -35.22 9.91 30.77
C PHE A 10 -35.07 8.89 29.62
N PHE A 11 -35.79 9.12 28.52
CA PHE A 11 -35.44 8.51 27.25
C PHE A 11 -34.12 9.11 26.78
N SER A 12 -33.04 8.34 26.86
CA SER A 12 -31.82 8.59 26.11
C SER A 12 -32.11 8.41 24.63
N VAL A 13 -32.56 9.48 23.97
CA VAL A 13 -32.60 9.54 22.51
C VAL A 13 -31.14 9.55 22.05
N SER A 14 -30.64 8.38 21.65
CA SER A 14 -29.41 8.27 20.86
C SER A 14 -29.65 9.06 19.57
N ALA A 15 -29.06 10.25 19.48
CA ALA A 15 -29.06 11.07 18.29
C ALA A 15 -28.22 10.38 17.20
N LEU A 16 -28.79 9.39 16.52
CA LEU A 16 -28.35 9.04 15.17
C LEU A 16 -28.70 10.25 14.30
N GLY A 17 -27.71 11.13 14.10
CA GLY A 17 -27.87 12.27 13.20
C GLY A 17 -28.31 11.75 11.83
N GLN A 18 -29.50 12.13 11.39
CA GLN A 18 -30.01 11.80 10.07
C GLN A 18 -29.06 12.41 9.04
N ILE A 19 -28.25 11.58 8.39
CA ILE A 19 -27.43 12.01 7.28
C ILE A 19 -28.34 12.22 6.07
N SER A 20 -28.28 13.41 5.49
CA SER A 20 -28.79 13.62 4.13
C SER A 20 -27.71 13.15 3.17
N TYR A 21 -28.04 12.20 2.31
CA TYR A 21 -27.23 11.78 1.17
C TYR A 21 -28.15 11.50 0.00
N ARG A 22 -27.58 11.46 -1.21
CA ARG A 22 -28.30 11.04 -2.41
C ARG A 22 -27.66 9.77 -2.95
N THR A 23 -28.49 8.84 -3.38
CA THR A 23 -28.08 7.67 -4.16
C THR A 23 -28.63 7.79 -5.56
N THR A 24 -27.78 7.62 -6.57
CA THR A 24 -28.16 7.67 -7.98
C THR A 24 -27.62 6.43 -8.68
N PRO A 25 -28.47 5.59 -9.29
CA PRO A 25 -28.00 4.46 -10.07
C PRO A 25 -27.37 4.93 -11.38
N PHE A 26 -26.30 4.27 -11.80
CA PHE A 26 -25.65 4.51 -13.10
C PHE A 26 -25.45 3.18 -13.83
N GLN A 27 -25.51 3.26 -15.16
CA GLN A 27 -25.12 2.16 -16.06
C GLN A 27 -23.83 2.57 -16.76
N ILE A 28 -22.75 1.87 -16.44
CA ILE A 28 -21.41 2.15 -16.97
C ILE A 28 -21.12 1.15 -18.06
N LYS A 29 -20.93 1.62 -19.29
CA LYS A 29 -20.76 0.71 -20.44
C LYS A 29 -19.34 0.16 -20.49
N LYS A 30 -19.23 -1.12 -20.88
CA LYS A 30 -17.96 -1.70 -21.30
C LYS A 30 -17.52 -0.96 -22.56
N VAL A 31 -16.29 -0.50 -22.54
CA VAL A 31 -15.70 0.19 -23.69
C VAL A 31 -15.01 -0.81 -24.60
N ARG A 32 -14.25 -1.75 -24.03
CA ARG A 32 -13.51 -2.74 -24.81
C ARG A 32 -13.00 -3.92 -23.98
N GLU A 33 -12.33 -4.83 -24.67
CA GLU A 33 -11.35 -5.73 -24.08
C GLU A 33 -9.94 -5.31 -24.48
N PHE A 34 -8.98 -5.53 -23.59
CA PHE A 34 -7.57 -5.31 -23.85
C PHE A 34 -6.81 -6.61 -23.69
N ASP A 35 -5.92 -6.92 -24.64
CA ASP A 35 -5.08 -8.11 -24.62
C ASP A 35 -3.61 -7.68 -24.46
N PRO A 36 -3.05 -7.79 -23.24
CA PRO A 36 -1.67 -7.39 -22.98
C PRO A 36 -0.63 -8.11 -23.83
N ARG A 37 -0.92 -9.33 -24.33
CA ARG A 37 0.04 -10.11 -25.15
C ARG A 37 0.26 -9.49 -26.53
N MET A 38 -0.66 -8.66 -26.98
CA MET A 38 -0.59 -7.99 -28.28
C MET A 38 0.19 -6.66 -28.23
N VAL A 39 0.72 -6.26 -27.06
CA VAL A 39 1.42 -4.99 -26.89
C VAL A 39 2.85 -5.09 -27.41
N GLU A 40 3.18 -4.28 -28.42
CA GLU A 40 4.55 -4.04 -28.85
C GLU A 40 5.07 -2.71 -28.27
N ASN A 41 5.82 -2.79 -27.16
CA ASN A 41 6.26 -1.57 -26.48
C ASN A 41 7.60 -1.04 -27.04
N LYS A 42 7.55 -0.41 -28.22
CA LYS A 42 8.76 0.02 -28.95
C LYS A 42 9.23 1.44 -28.64
N TYR A 43 8.31 2.39 -28.47
CA TYR A 43 8.66 3.83 -28.40
C TYR A 43 8.25 4.53 -27.10
N ASP A 44 7.22 4.05 -26.38
CA ASP A 44 6.67 4.65 -25.14
C ASP A 44 6.82 6.18 -25.07
N PRO A 45 6.20 6.95 -25.98
CA PRO A 45 6.40 8.40 -26.02
C PRO A 45 5.81 9.04 -24.76
N GLN A 46 6.67 9.68 -23.96
CA GLN A 46 6.30 10.36 -22.73
C GLN A 46 6.53 11.87 -22.86
N LEU A 47 5.49 12.66 -22.64
CA LEU A 47 5.60 14.10 -22.43
C LEU A 47 5.39 14.38 -20.94
N GLN A 48 6.44 14.74 -20.23
CA GLN A 48 6.40 14.90 -18.78
C GLN A 48 6.69 16.35 -18.36
N SER A 49 5.85 16.89 -17.47
CA SER A 49 6.21 18.09 -16.73
C SER A 49 7.32 17.78 -15.72
N LEU A 50 8.44 18.50 -15.80
CA LEU A 50 9.55 18.36 -14.85
C LEU A 50 9.24 18.94 -13.47
N GLU A 51 8.12 19.66 -13.34
CA GLU A 51 7.61 20.18 -12.07
C GLU A 51 6.17 19.72 -11.85
N ALA A 52 5.91 19.11 -10.69
CA ALA A 52 4.56 18.76 -10.30
C ALA A 52 3.83 20.02 -9.84
N PRO A 53 2.56 20.24 -10.26
CA PRO A 53 1.77 21.30 -9.68
C PRO A 53 1.63 21.04 -8.18
N PHE A 54 2.14 21.96 -7.37
CA PHE A 54 1.71 22.09 -5.99
C PHE A 54 0.31 22.69 -5.98
N PRO A 55 -0.50 22.53 -4.92
CA PRO A 55 -1.73 23.30 -4.78
C PRO A 55 -1.42 24.80 -5.03
N THR A 56 -1.99 25.38 -6.09
CA THR A 56 -1.56 26.67 -6.64
C THR A 56 -2.35 27.86 -6.09
N GLY A 57 -3.35 27.64 -5.24
CA GLY A 57 -4.03 28.71 -4.53
C GLY A 57 -3.04 29.39 -3.60
N LYS A 58 -2.63 30.64 -3.93
CA LYS A 58 -1.73 31.45 -3.10
C LYS A 58 -2.12 31.36 -1.62
N THR A 59 -3.41 31.38 -1.29
CA THR A 59 -3.88 31.35 0.10
C THR A 59 -3.72 30.01 0.83
N TYR A 60 -3.94 28.85 0.18
CA TYR A 60 -4.02 27.54 0.86
C TYR A 60 -2.70 26.77 0.92
N ARG A 61 -1.88 26.80 -0.13
CA ARG A 61 -0.52 26.24 -0.02
C ARG A 61 0.28 27.02 1.00
N GLU A 62 0.19 28.35 0.97
CA GLU A 62 0.78 29.17 2.02
C GLU A 62 0.17 28.85 3.37
N PHE A 63 -1.14 28.59 3.47
CA PHE A 63 -1.75 28.14 4.72
C PHE A 63 -1.10 26.86 5.24
N LEU A 64 -1.00 25.81 4.44
CA LEU A 64 -0.41 24.55 4.87
C LEU A 64 1.09 24.71 5.19
N MET A 65 1.80 25.54 4.44
CA MET A 65 3.19 25.89 4.76
C MET A 65 3.32 26.68 6.06
N ARG A 66 2.40 27.61 6.35
CA ARG A 66 2.32 28.30 7.64
C ARG A 66 2.03 27.31 8.77
N GLN A 67 1.13 26.34 8.56
CA GLN A 67 0.86 25.29 9.55
C GLN A 67 2.10 24.41 9.78
N LYS A 68 2.82 24.01 8.72
CA LYS A 68 4.06 23.23 8.82
C LYS A 68 5.18 24.02 9.51
N ALA A 69 5.30 25.32 9.24
CA ALA A 69 6.24 26.19 9.93
C ALA A 69 5.89 26.34 11.42
N ARG A 70 4.60 26.55 11.73
CA ARG A 70 4.11 26.67 13.11
C ARG A 70 4.31 25.39 13.92
N VAL A 71 3.89 24.23 13.41
CA VAL A 71 4.07 22.95 14.12
C VAL A 71 5.56 22.64 14.36
N SER A 72 6.44 23.03 13.42
CA SER A 72 7.90 22.86 13.59
C SER A 72 8.50 23.84 14.58
N ALA A 73 7.88 25.01 14.79
CA ALA A 73 8.28 25.97 15.81
C ALA A 73 7.79 25.55 17.21
N ASP A 74 6.56 25.03 17.29
CA ASP A 74 5.95 24.55 18.53
C ASP A 74 6.60 23.23 19.01
N PHE A 75 7.02 22.38 18.06
CA PHE A 75 7.72 21.11 18.33
C PHE A 75 9.03 21.04 17.54
N PRO A 76 10.08 21.77 17.97
CA PRO A 76 11.35 21.79 17.27
C PRO A 76 12.03 20.43 17.31
N ARG A 77 12.78 20.12 16.24
CA ARG A 77 13.54 18.88 16.15
C ARG A 77 14.59 18.80 17.24
N LYS A 78 14.61 17.71 17.99
CA LYS A 78 15.58 17.45 19.07
C LYS A 78 16.30 16.14 18.81
N GLU A 79 17.59 16.11 19.12
CA GLU A 79 18.28 14.83 19.26
C GLU A 79 17.75 14.14 20.51
N VAL A 80 17.10 13.00 20.32
CA VAL A 80 16.60 12.19 21.43
C VAL A 80 17.50 10.99 21.61
N VAL A 81 17.92 10.78 22.85
CA VAL A 81 18.73 9.63 23.26
C VAL A 81 17.94 8.36 22.95
N LYS A 82 18.56 7.41 22.26
CA LYS A 82 17.95 6.10 21.99
C LYS A 82 17.61 5.43 23.32
N HIS A 83 16.32 5.26 23.60
CA HIS A 83 15.88 4.43 24.71
C HIS A 83 16.07 2.95 24.36
N SER A 84 16.44 2.15 25.35
CA SER A 84 16.49 0.69 25.22
C SER A 84 15.11 0.16 24.83
N ARG A 85 15.08 -0.86 23.98
CA ARG A 85 13.85 -1.56 23.56
C ARG A 85 13.05 -1.95 24.81
N ASN A 86 11.75 -1.64 24.82
CA ASN A 86 10.85 -2.09 25.88
C ASN A 86 10.89 -3.63 25.94
N GLY A 87 10.97 -4.22 27.13
CA GLY A 87 10.99 -5.68 27.31
C GLY A 87 9.76 -6.39 26.72
N ASN A 88 8.65 -5.66 26.55
CA ASN A 88 7.42 -6.16 25.93
C ASN A 88 7.29 -5.81 24.43
N ALA A 89 8.33 -5.27 23.79
CA ALA A 89 8.28 -4.93 22.37
C ALA A 89 8.01 -6.17 21.52
N ALA A 90 7.10 -6.06 20.54
CA ALA A 90 6.84 -7.13 19.59
C ALA A 90 8.11 -7.44 18.78
N ALA A 91 8.26 -8.67 18.29
CA ALA A 91 9.39 -9.04 17.44
C ALA A 91 9.39 -8.24 16.12
N ASP A 92 10.58 -8.06 15.54
CA ASP A 92 10.74 -7.26 14.33
C ASP A 92 10.28 -8.03 13.08
N PRO A 93 9.60 -7.39 12.13
CA PRO A 93 9.34 -8.00 10.84
C PRO A 93 10.63 -8.18 10.05
N PHE A 94 10.63 -9.10 9.08
CA PHE A 94 11.81 -9.42 8.29
C PHE A 94 11.54 -9.31 6.81
N LEU A 95 12.53 -8.80 6.09
CA LEU A 95 12.54 -8.77 4.63
C LEU A 95 12.78 -10.19 4.12
N LEU A 96 11.84 -10.72 3.36
CA LEU A 96 11.97 -11.99 2.66
C LEU A 96 12.60 -11.81 1.29
N ASP A 97 12.14 -10.79 0.57
CA ASP A 97 12.57 -10.53 -0.80
C ASP A 97 12.38 -9.05 -1.15
N SER A 98 13.13 -8.55 -2.13
CA SER A 98 12.94 -7.23 -2.70
C SER A 98 13.54 -7.10 -4.08
N PHE A 99 12.86 -6.34 -4.93
CA PHE A 99 13.38 -5.98 -6.23
C PHE A 99 12.88 -4.60 -6.65
N GLY A 100 13.63 -3.97 -7.55
CA GLY A 100 13.21 -2.73 -8.18
C GLY A 100 12.69 -3.00 -9.58
N ILE A 101 11.70 -2.22 -10.00
CA ILE A 101 11.16 -2.31 -11.36
C ILE A 101 12.21 -1.73 -12.32
N ARG A 102 12.59 -2.50 -13.35
CA ARG A 102 13.67 -2.17 -14.30
C ARG A 102 13.14 -2.12 -15.72
N TYR A 103 13.95 -1.63 -16.66
CA TYR A 103 13.70 -1.78 -18.09
C TYR A 103 15.00 -2.20 -18.79
N ASN A 104 14.90 -2.72 -20.02
CA ASN A 104 16.03 -3.32 -20.72
C ASN A 104 16.67 -2.35 -21.71
N LEU A 105 17.95 -2.03 -21.49
CA LEU A 105 18.83 -1.38 -22.47
C LEU A 105 19.87 -2.38 -22.97
N PRO A 106 20.47 -2.15 -24.15
CA PRO A 106 21.63 -2.93 -24.59
C PRO A 106 22.79 -2.93 -23.58
N SER A 107 22.91 -1.86 -22.79
CA SER A 107 23.97 -1.64 -21.80
C SER A 107 23.62 -2.13 -20.38
N GLY A 108 22.42 -2.70 -20.15
CA GLY A 108 22.01 -3.22 -18.85
C GLY A 108 20.55 -2.96 -18.52
N THR A 109 20.18 -3.17 -17.25
CA THR A 109 18.79 -3.09 -16.78
C THR A 109 18.60 -2.02 -15.71
N PRO A 110 18.60 -0.72 -16.08
CA PRO A 110 18.40 0.37 -15.12
C PRO A 110 17.02 0.32 -14.46
N LEU A 111 16.94 0.89 -13.25
CA LEU A 111 15.66 1.10 -12.56
C LEU A 111 14.80 2.12 -13.30
N VAL A 112 13.50 1.83 -13.41
CA VAL A 112 12.52 2.79 -13.90
C VAL A 112 12.57 4.07 -13.06
N ARG A 113 12.28 5.20 -13.70
CA ARG A 113 12.11 6.46 -13.00
C ARG A 113 10.68 6.51 -12.44
N GLY A 114 10.55 6.79 -11.15
CA GLY A 114 9.26 7.05 -10.51
C GLY A 114 8.75 8.46 -10.82
N GLY A 115 7.53 8.76 -10.40
CA GLY A 115 6.99 10.11 -10.48
C GLY A 115 7.38 11.02 -9.32
N THR A 116 6.88 12.24 -9.37
CA THR A 116 6.94 13.21 -8.27
C THR A 116 5.56 13.86 -8.15
N PRO A 117 4.71 13.48 -7.18
CA PRO A 117 4.89 12.37 -6.25
C PRO A 117 4.98 11.03 -6.96
N ASN A 118 5.55 10.03 -6.29
CA ASN A 118 5.52 8.67 -6.79
C ASN A 118 4.25 7.98 -6.30
N ASP A 119 3.39 7.56 -7.23
CA ASP A 119 2.04 7.09 -6.93
C ASP A 119 1.96 5.57 -7.02
N ASN A 120 2.57 4.91 -6.03
CA ASN A 120 2.75 3.46 -6.05
C ASN A 120 1.49 2.70 -5.65
N HIS A 121 1.15 1.66 -6.41
CA HIS A 121 0.20 0.63 -6.01
C HIS A 121 0.66 -0.74 -6.50
N MET A 122 0.19 -1.80 -5.85
CA MET A 122 0.46 -3.16 -6.25
C MET A 122 -0.66 -4.11 -5.79
N ALA A 123 -0.78 -5.25 -6.45
CA ALA A 123 -1.54 -6.41 -6.01
C ALA A 123 -0.79 -7.71 -6.36
N VAL A 124 -0.95 -8.76 -5.56
CA VAL A 124 -0.36 -10.09 -5.80
C VAL A 124 -1.45 -11.15 -5.76
N SER A 125 -1.45 -12.04 -6.74
CA SER A 125 -2.38 -13.19 -6.83
C SER A 125 -1.86 -14.41 -6.11
N ASN A 126 -2.75 -15.38 -5.85
CA ASN A 126 -2.36 -16.69 -5.30
C ASN A 126 -1.59 -17.56 -6.29
N ASP A 127 -1.59 -17.19 -7.57
CA ASP A 127 -0.87 -17.94 -8.63
C ASP A 127 0.54 -17.38 -8.87
N GLY A 128 1.08 -16.58 -7.93
CA GLY A 128 2.44 -16.07 -8.03
C GLY A 128 2.62 -14.90 -8.99
N TYR A 129 1.56 -14.26 -9.49
CA TYR A 129 1.68 -13.05 -10.31
C TYR A 129 1.53 -11.77 -9.49
N MET A 130 2.40 -10.80 -9.75
CA MET A 130 2.27 -9.44 -9.25
C MET A 130 1.88 -8.46 -10.37
N VAL A 131 0.95 -7.58 -10.05
CA VAL A 131 0.65 -6.37 -10.82
C VAL A 131 1.08 -5.16 -9.98
N ALA A 132 2.06 -4.39 -10.47
CA ALA A 132 2.45 -3.11 -9.89
C ALA A 132 2.07 -1.97 -10.82
N ALA A 133 1.82 -0.80 -10.25
CA ALA A 133 1.52 0.41 -10.99
C ALA A 133 2.13 1.62 -10.32
N TRP A 134 2.58 2.59 -11.13
CA TRP A 134 3.06 3.88 -10.63
C TRP A 134 2.71 4.97 -11.64
N ASN A 135 2.14 6.06 -11.14
CA ASN A 135 1.72 7.23 -11.92
C ASN A 135 0.90 6.88 -13.18
N SER A 136 1.57 6.62 -14.32
CA SER A 136 0.94 6.39 -15.61
C SER A 136 1.28 5.03 -16.22
N ASN A 137 1.86 4.11 -15.44
CA ASN A 137 2.40 2.84 -15.92
C ASN A 137 1.91 1.65 -15.10
N ILE A 138 1.87 0.49 -15.76
CA ILE A 138 1.57 -0.81 -15.18
C ILE A 138 2.66 -1.83 -15.52
N TYR A 139 2.98 -2.68 -14.57
CA TYR A 139 4.02 -3.69 -14.64
C TYR A 139 3.49 -5.02 -14.16
N PHE A 140 3.84 -6.08 -14.89
CA PHE A 140 3.46 -7.45 -14.57
C PHE A 140 4.71 -8.29 -14.34
N HIS A 141 4.68 -9.11 -13.30
CA HIS A 141 5.81 -9.92 -12.87
C HIS A 141 5.37 -11.31 -12.44
N ASP A 142 6.16 -12.29 -12.82
CA ASP A 142 6.06 -13.67 -12.36
C ASP A 142 7.01 -13.84 -11.17
N LEU A 143 6.44 -14.01 -9.97
CA LEU A 143 7.18 -14.09 -8.71
C LEU A 143 7.90 -15.43 -8.53
N GLU A 144 7.48 -16.48 -9.23
CA GLU A 144 8.17 -17.77 -9.20
C GLU A 144 9.38 -17.76 -10.13
N ALA A 145 9.19 -17.24 -11.34
CA ALA A 145 10.28 -17.10 -12.31
C ALA A 145 11.21 -15.91 -12.02
N ASP A 146 10.82 -15.00 -11.12
CA ASP A 146 11.49 -13.71 -10.85
C ASP A 146 11.77 -12.92 -12.13
N THR A 147 10.75 -12.79 -12.99
CA THR A 147 10.90 -12.08 -14.27
C THR A 147 9.72 -11.18 -14.59
N PRO A 148 9.95 -10.03 -15.25
CA PRO A 148 8.88 -9.30 -15.91
C PRO A 148 8.15 -10.20 -16.91
N LEU A 149 6.82 -10.20 -16.89
CA LEU A 149 6.02 -10.92 -17.89
C LEU A 149 6.09 -10.25 -19.27
N ILE A 150 6.28 -8.93 -19.30
CA ILE A 150 6.57 -8.16 -20.51
C ILE A 150 8.06 -7.86 -20.49
N ASN A 151 8.83 -8.51 -21.36
CA ASN A 151 10.29 -8.49 -21.24
C ASN A 151 11.03 -8.36 -22.59
N PRO A 152 10.80 -7.28 -23.36
CA PRO A 152 11.46 -7.07 -24.64
C PRO A 152 12.98 -6.82 -24.45
N LYS A 153 13.80 -7.24 -25.43
CA LYS A 153 15.26 -7.03 -25.41
C LYS A 153 15.72 -6.35 -26.71
N PRO A 154 16.01 -5.03 -26.73
CA PRO A 154 15.79 -4.01 -25.68
C PRO A 154 14.33 -3.54 -25.61
N GLY A 155 13.95 -2.87 -24.52
CA GLY A 155 12.65 -2.20 -24.40
C GLY A 155 12.14 -2.06 -22.96
N PHE A 156 10.94 -1.50 -22.85
CA PHE A 156 10.27 -1.29 -21.58
C PHE A 156 9.55 -2.56 -21.12
N THR A 157 9.71 -2.93 -19.85
CA THR A 157 9.09 -4.12 -19.28
C THR A 157 7.72 -3.84 -18.64
N TYR A 158 7.15 -2.69 -18.95
CA TYR A 158 5.89 -2.17 -18.42
C TYR A 158 5.02 -1.69 -19.58
N ILE A 159 3.77 -1.33 -19.33
CA ILE A 159 2.84 -0.73 -20.31
C ILE A 159 2.40 0.63 -19.76
N SER A 160 2.26 1.64 -20.62
CA SER A 160 1.64 2.91 -20.22
C SER A 160 0.12 2.76 -20.12
N PHE A 161 -0.56 3.52 -19.26
CA PHE A 161 -2.02 3.50 -19.22
C PHE A 161 -2.66 4.02 -20.51
N GLY A 162 -1.97 4.89 -21.24
CA GLY A 162 -2.40 5.29 -22.59
C GLY A 162 -2.46 4.08 -23.53
N THR A 163 -1.44 3.21 -23.53
CA THR A 163 -1.47 1.96 -24.30
C THR A 163 -2.47 0.94 -23.74
N PHE A 164 -2.61 0.86 -22.42
CA PHE A 164 -3.54 -0.06 -21.76
C PHE A 164 -5.01 0.30 -22.05
N ALA A 165 -5.34 1.60 -22.01
CA ALA A 165 -6.64 2.12 -22.41
C ALA A 165 -6.82 2.13 -23.94
N ASP A 166 -5.73 2.34 -24.69
CA ASP A 166 -5.71 2.54 -26.14
C ASP A 166 -6.72 3.64 -26.56
N THR A 167 -7.50 3.47 -27.64
CA THR A 167 -8.46 4.42 -28.26
C THR A 167 -9.51 5.08 -27.35
N ILE A 168 -9.50 4.85 -26.05
CA ILE A 168 -10.22 5.70 -25.09
C ILE A 168 -9.61 7.10 -25.20
N SER A 169 -10.44 8.15 -25.21
CA SER A 169 -9.95 9.52 -25.13
C SER A 169 -9.39 9.79 -23.73
N VAL A 170 -8.26 9.18 -23.40
CA VAL A 170 -7.51 9.42 -22.17
C VAL A 170 -6.43 10.46 -22.42
N ASP A 171 -6.45 11.50 -21.61
CA ASP A 171 -5.50 12.59 -21.61
C ASP A 171 -4.80 12.58 -20.25
N ASN A 172 -3.46 12.52 -20.24
CA ASN A 172 -2.62 12.56 -19.04
C ASN A 172 -3.13 11.64 -17.92
N THR A 173 -2.92 10.33 -18.05
CA THR A 173 -3.38 9.32 -17.06
C THR A 173 -2.58 9.34 -15.76
N PHE A 174 -3.20 9.14 -14.60
CA PHE A 174 -2.55 9.25 -13.28
C PHE A 174 -3.28 8.45 -12.17
N ASP A 175 -2.71 8.46 -10.97
CA ASP A 175 -3.27 7.92 -9.72
C ASP A 175 -3.79 6.48 -9.79
N PRO A 176 -2.94 5.49 -10.09
CA PRO A 176 -3.40 4.13 -10.24
C PRO A 176 -3.77 3.47 -8.92
N LYS A 177 -4.67 2.50 -9.00
CA LYS A 177 -5.05 1.58 -7.94
C LYS A 177 -5.18 0.18 -8.52
N VAL A 178 -4.61 -0.81 -7.84
CA VAL A 178 -4.65 -2.22 -8.26
C VAL A 178 -5.10 -3.06 -7.08
N LEU A 179 -6.17 -3.82 -7.21
CA LEU A 179 -6.59 -4.79 -6.19
C LEU A 179 -6.57 -6.20 -6.75
N TYR A 180 -6.34 -7.16 -5.86
CA TYR A 180 -6.57 -8.58 -6.12
C TYR A 180 -7.77 -9.06 -5.28
N ASP A 181 -8.69 -9.77 -5.92
CA ASP A 181 -9.82 -10.42 -5.26
C ASP A 181 -9.49 -11.91 -5.03
N PRO A 182 -9.17 -12.33 -3.80
CA PRO A 182 -8.81 -13.72 -3.52
C PRO A 182 -9.97 -14.70 -3.69
N LYS A 183 -11.23 -14.23 -3.78
CA LYS A 183 -12.40 -15.10 -3.99
C LYS A 183 -12.58 -15.49 -5.45
N THR A 184 -12.24 -14.59 -6.36
CA THR A 184 -12.36 -14.82 -7.80
C THR A 184 -11.01 -15.07 -8.48
N ASN A 185 -9.91 -14.94 -7.72
CA ASN A 185 -8.53 -15.06 -8.19
C ASN A 185 -8.25 -14.16 -9.40
N ARG A 186 -8.63 -12.88 -9.30
CA ARG A 186 -8.56 -11.90 -10.39
C ARG A 186 -8.18 -10.52 -9.88
N PHE A 187 -7.73 -9.68 -10.79
CA PHE A 187 -7.30 -8.32 -10.51
C PHE A 187 -8.31 -7.26 -11.00
N VAL A 188 -8.29 -6.12 -10.32
CA VAL A 188 -8.92 -4.88 -10.77
C VAL A 188 -7.86 -3.79 -10.84
N LEU A 189 -7.82 -3.07 -11.97
CA LEU A 189 -7.05 -1.85 -12.15
C LEU A 189 -8.00 -0.67 -12.25
N LEU A 190 -7.67 0.44 -11.61
CA LEU A 190 -8.32 1.74 -11.77
C LEU A 190 -7.26 2.81 -11.97
N PHE A 191 -7.50 3.76 -12.87
CA PHE A 191 -6.71 4.99 -12.99
C PHE A 191 -7.58 6.15 -13.49
N LEU A 192 -7.09 7.36 -13.31
CA LEU A 192 -7.77 8.58 -13.75
C LEU A 192 -7.16 9.12 -15.04
N SER A 193 -7.93 9.92 -15.76
CA SER A 193 -7.51 10.67 -16.93
C SER A 193 -8.15 12.05 -16.90
N VAL A 194 -7.37 13.09 -17.14
CA VAL A 194 -7.87 14.47 -17.23
C VAL A 194 -6.88 15.39 -17.93
N GLU A 195 -7.36 16.26 -18.82
CA GLU A 195 -6.56 17.37 -19.33
C GLU A 195 -6.51 18.54 -18.32
N ARG A 196 -5.58 18.49 -17.36
CA ARG A 196 -5.46 19.49 -16.28
C ARG A 196 -5.22 20.93 -16.76
N SER A 197 -4.67 21.12 -17.96
CA SER A 197 -4.40 22.43 -18.56
C SER A 197 -5.65 23.12 -19.11
N ASP A 198 -6.73 22.37 -19.36
CA ASP A 198 -8.00 22.92 -19.86
C ASP A 198 -8.80 23.53 -18.70
N PRO A 199 -9.23 24.80 -18.75
CA PRO A 199 -10.11 25.38 -17.74
C PRO A 199 -11.48 24.67 -17.65
N ASN A 200 -11.84 23.85 -18.65
CA ASN A 200 -13.00 22.96 -18.65
C ASN A 200 -12.60 21.48 -18.50
N ASN A 201 -11.51 21.20 -17.79
CA ASN A 201 -10.98 19.85 -17.54
C ASN A 201 -12.03 18.82 -17.11
N TYR A 202 -13.08 19.23 -16.39
CA TYR A 202 -14.20 18.39 -15.99
C TYR A 202 -14.89 17.71 -17.19
N LYS A 203 -14.93 18.32 -18.37
CA LYS A 203 -15.52 17.72 -19.59
C LYS A 203 -14.70 16.53 -20.11
N ARG A 204 -13.42 16.44 -19.72
CA ARG A 204 -12.47 15.40 -20.13
C ARG A 204 -11.94 14.60 -18.95
N SER A 205 -12.58 14.72 -17.78
CA SER A 205 -12.26 13.91 -16.61
C SER A 205 -12.91 12.55 -16.74
N LYS A 206 -12.11 11.48 -16.59
CA LYS A 206 -12.55 10.08 -16.69
C LYS A 206 -11.94 9.27 -15.56
N THR A 207 -12.69 8.27 -15.11
CA THR A 207 -12.15 7.15 -14.32
C THR A 207 -12.22 5.90 -15.20
N VAL A 208 -11.07 5.27 -15.46
CA VAL A 208 -11.01 4.00 -16.20
C VAL A 208 -10.88 2.88 -15.18
N ILE A 209 -11.69 1.85 -15.34
CA ILE A 209 -11.63 0.64 -14.53
C ILE A 209 -11.55 -0.60 -15.42
N ALA A 210 -10.64 -1.50 -15.08
CA ALA A 210 -10.41 -2.74 -15.81
C ALA A 210 -10.45 -3.94 -14.88
N PHE A 211 -11.10 -5.02 -15.31
CA PHE A 211 -11.22 -6.29 -14.60
C PHE A 211 -10.49 -7.37 -15.38
N SER A 212 -9.55 -8.09 -14.77
CA SER A 212 -8.86 -9.18 -15.45
C SER A 212 -9.78 -10.39 -15.63
N SER A 213 -9.60 -11.12 -16.72
CA SER A 213 -10.37 -12.35 -16.99
C SER A 213 -9.87 -13.56 -16.18
N THR A 214 -8.61 -13.55 -15.75
CA THR A 214 -7.97 -14.58 -14.92
C THR A 214 -6.99 -13.95 -13.93
N SER A 215 -6.28 -14.77 -13.17
CA SER A 215 -5.15 -14.42 -12.31
C SER A 215 -3.87 -14.12 -13.09
N ASN A 216 -3.72 -14.59 -14.33
CA ASN A 216 -2.56 -14.24 -15.15
C ASN A 216 -2.79 -12.86 -15.76
N PRO A 217 -2.01 -11.82 -15.40
CA PRO A 217 -2.27 -10.47 -15.83
C PRO A 217 -2.00 -10.23 -17.33
N LEU A 218 -1.40 -11.20 -18.04
CA LEU A 218 -1.31 -11.19 -19.51
C LEU A 218 -2.60 -11.64 -20.20
N ASP A 219 -3.54 -12.27 -19.50
CA ASP A 219 -4.86 -12.56 -20.06
C ASP A 219 -5.68 -11.27 -20.24
N LYS A 220 -6.78 -11.39 -20.99
CA LYS A 220 -7.58 -10.24 -21.39
C LYS A 220 -8.16 -9.50 -20.19
N TRP A 221 -8.36 -8.20 -20.34
CA TRP A 221 -9.00 -7.32 -19.38
C TRP A 221 -10.27 -6.70 -19.96
N HIS A 222 -11.33 -6.64 -19.17
CA HIS A 222 -12.59 -5.96 -19.52
C HIS A 222 -12.53 -4.51 -19.03
N ILE A 223 -12.58 -3.54 -19.94
CA ILE A 223 -12.38 -2.12 -19.63
C ILE A 223 -13.70 -1.35 -19.70
N TYR A 224 -13.92 -0.52 -18.68
CA TYR A 224 -15.07 0.36 -18.53
C TYR A 224 -14.60 1.79 -18.28
N GLU A 225 -15.37 2.76 -18.78
CA GLU A 225 -15.13 4.17 -18.59
C GLU A 225 -16.27 4.78 -17.77
N ILE A 226 -15.91 5.42 -16.68
CA ILE A 226 -16.82 6.16 -15.80
C ILE A 226 -16.58 7.65 -16.02
N ASP A 227 -17.68 8.40 -16.18
CA ASP A 227 -17.62 9.85 -16.26
C ASP A 227 -16.98 10.42 -14.98
N GLY A 228 -15.86 11.14 -15.12
CA GLY A 228 -15.19 11.85 -14.02
C GLY A 228 -15.93 13.13 -13.61
N HIS A 229 -17.05 13.42 -14.26
CA HIS A 229 -17.96 14.53 -13.97
C HIS A 229 -19.40 14.06 -13.61
N PRO A 230 -19.58 13.13 -12.67
CA PRO A 230 -20.85 12.42 -12.54
C PRO A 230 -22.02 13.27 -12.03
N LEU A 231 -21.73 14.43 -11.43
CA LEU A 231 -22.76 15.33 -10.88
C LEU A 231 -23.15 16.49 -11.81
N LYS A 232 -22.56 16.60 -13.00
CA LYS A 232 -22.91 17.64 -13.99
C LYS A 232 -22.85 19.10 -13.47
N ASN A 233 -21.94 19.38 -12.53
CA ASN A 233 -21.78 20.64 -11.80
C ASN A 233 -20.41 21.37 -11.96
N GLY A 234 -19.71 21.20 -13.09
CA GLY A 234 -18.35 21.74 -13.32
C GLY A 234 -17.18 21.15 -12.53
N THR A 235 -17.31 20.00 -11.85
CA THR A 235 -16.22 19.37 -11.07
C THR A 235 -15.52 18.20 -11.79
N TRP A 236 -14.22 18.00 -11.57
CA TRP A 236 -13.47 16.84 -12.09
C TRP A 236 -13.03 15.91 -10.96
N SER A 237 -12.71 14.65 -11.29
CA SER A 237 -12.39 13.60 -10.32
C SER A 237 -10.89 13.46 -10.06
N ASP A 238 -10.51 13.40 -8.78
CA ASP A 238 -9.12 13.23 -8.32
C ASP A 238 -9.03 12.33 -7.09
N TYR A 239 -7.82 11.87 -6.78
CA TYR A 239 -7.46 11.14 -5.56
C TYR A 239 -8.31 9.89 -5.30
N PRO A 240 -8.30 8.89 -6.21
CA PRO A 240 -9.14 7.72 -6.11
C PRO A 240 -8.70 6.81 -4.96
N GLN A 241 -9.64 6.13 -4.32
CA GLN A 241 -9.38 5.06 -3.36
C GLN A 241 -10.28 3.88 -3.67
N ILE A 242 -9.86 2.64 -3.37
CA ILE A 242 -10.61 1.44 -3.78
C ILE A 242 -10.53 0.34 -2.72
N ALA A 243 -11.59 -0.46 -2.57
CA ALA A 243 -11.62 -1.67 -1.75
C ALA A 243 -12.72 -2.63 -2.22
N PHE A 244 -12.61 -3.91 -1.85
CA PHE A 244 -13.65 -4.92 -2.08
C PHE A 244 -14.48 -5.17 -0.82
N SER A 245 -15.79 -5.36 -1.00
CA SER A 245 -16.60 -6.22 -0.14
C SER A 245 -16.69 -7.63 -0.73
N ASN A 246 -17.56 -8.48 -0.20
CA ASN A 246 -17.76 -9.83 -0.71
C ASN A 246 -18.11 -9.88 -2.21
N ASN A 247 -19.10 -9.09 -2.65
CA ASN A 247 -19.64 -9.13 -4.01
C ASN A 247 -19.43 -7.82 -4.78
N GLU A 248 -18.84 -6.81 -4.14
CA GLU A 248 -18.82 -5.47 -4.71
C GLU A 248 -17.45 -4.84 -4.62
N LEU A 249 -17.25 -3.93 -5.54
CA LEU A 249 -16.13 -3.02 -5.55
C LEU A 249 -16.64 -1.64 -5.13
N PHE A 250 -15.95 -1.05 -4.17
CA PHE A 250 -16.18 0.33 -3.79
C PHE A 250 -14.99 1.17 -4.19
N PHE A 251 -15.25 2.35 -4.73
CA PHE A 251 -14.22 3.35 -4.89
C PHE A 251 -14.72 4.74 -4.51
N THR A 252 -13.81 5.59 -4.04
CA THR A 252 -14.10 6.99 -3.72
C THR A 252 -13.28 7.90 -4.61
N ILE A 253 -13.83 9.07 -4.93
CA ILE A 253 -13.15 10.13 -5.69
C ILE A 253 -13.51 11.48 -5.07
N ASN A 254 -12.53 12.37 -5.02
CA ASN A 254 -12.76 13.78 -4.69
C ASN A 254 -13.21 14.52 -5.95
N LEU A 255 -14.21 15.37 -5.81
CA LEU A 255 -14.67 16.27 -6.87
C LEU A 255 -14.09 17.68 -6.64
N LEU A 256 -13.37 18.19 -7.64
CA LEU A 256 -12.63 19.45 -7.59
C LEU A 256 -13.14 20.44 -8.64
N THR A 257 -13.19 21.75 -8.33
CA THR A 257 -13.54 22.82 -9.30
C THR A 257 -12.35 23.41 -10.05
N GLY A 258 -11.12 22.98 -9.72
CA GLY A 258 -9.87 23.52 -10.24
C GLY A 258 -8.70 22.62 -9.85
N ASN A 259 -7.46 23.08 -10.08
CA ASN A 259 -6.26 22.26 -9.90
C ASN A 259 -5.69 22.27 -8.47
N ASP A 260 -6.25 23.06 -7.55
CA ASP A 260 -5.88 23.03 -6.13
C ASP A 260 -6.70 22.00 -5.36
N TRP A 261 -6.12 20.83 -5.11
CA TRP A 261 -6.79 19.72 -4.41
C TRP A 261 -7.26 20.06 -2.98
N ILE A 262 -6.79 21.16 -2.37
CA ILE A 262 -7.26 21.65 -1.07
C ILE A 262 -8.39 22.67 -1.26
N GLY A 263 -8.10 23.72 -2.03
CA GLY A 263 -8.93 24.91 -2.15
C GLY A 263 -10.13 24.72 -3.07
N ASP A 264 -9.97 23.89 -4.09
CA ASP A 264 -11.02 23.58 -5.07
C ASP A 264 -11.84 22.34 -4.70
N PHE A 265 -11.55 21.71 -3.54
CA PHE A 265 -12.30 20.56 -3.06
C PHE A 265 -13.77 20.92 -2.79
N GLN A 266 -14.68 20.19 -3.44
CA GLN A 266 -16.12 20.33 -3.23
C GLN A 266 -16.68 19.25 -2.31
N ARG A 267 -16.41 17.97 -2.63
CA ARG A 267 -16.93 16.81 -1.90
C ARG A 267 -16.21 15.53 -2.29
N THR A 268 -16.33 14.51 -1.46
CA THR A 268 -16.01 13.12 -1.82
C THR A 268 -17.31 12.40 -2.20
N VAL A 269 -17.27 11.57 -3.23
CA VAL A 269 -18.38 10.66 -3.59
C VAL A 269 -17.94 9.21 -3.49
N ILE A 270 -18.89 8.30 -3.30
CA ILE A 270 -18.65 6.86 -3.19
C ILE A 270 -19.37 6.16 -4.33
N TRP A 271 -18.65 5.35 -5.09
CA TRP A 271 -19.20 4.42 -6.05
C TRP A 271 -19.24 3.03 -5.46
N GLN A 272 -20.38 2.35 -5.65
CA GLN A 272 -20.59 0.94 -5.38
C GLN A 272 -20.85 0.24 -6.71
N ILE A 273 -20.12 -0.84 -6.99
CA ILE A 273 -20.18 -1.58 -8.25
C ILE A 273 -20.34 -3.06 -7.94
N ASP A 274 -21.28 -3.73 -8.61
CA ASP A 274 -21.28 -5.21 -8.65
C ASP A 274 -20.04 -5.70 -9.39
N LYS A 275 -19.04 -6.22 -8.65
CA LYS A 275 -17.74 -6.57 -9.23
C LYS A 275 -17.84 -7.79 -10.15
N ASN A 276 -18.83 -8.65 -9.95
CA ASN A 276 -19.03 -9.84 -10.78
C ASN A 276 -19.41 -9.44 -12.21
N SER A 277 -20.21 -8.37 -12.37
CA SER A 277 -20.53 -7.83 -13.70
C SER A 277 -19.28 -7.38 -14.47
N GLY A 278 -18.29 -6.83 -13.76
CA GLY A 278 -17.00 -6.44 -14.34
C GLY A 278 -16.12 -7.63 -14.71
N PHE A 279 -15.95 -8.59 -13.79
CA PHE A 279 -15.16 -9.81 -14.05
C PHE A 279 -15.75 -10.69 -15.16
N ASN A 280 -17.07 -10.72 -15.31
CA ASN A 280 -17.75 -11.45 -16.39
C ASN A 280 -17.71 -10.70 -17.72
N GLY A 281 -17.21 -9.46 -17.74
CA GLY A 281 -17.10 -8.67 -18.96
C GLY A 281 -18.45 -8.26 -19.54
N ASN A 282 -19.47 -8.04 -18.68
CA ASN A 282 -20.82 -7.65 -19.09
C ASN A 282 -20.80 -6.34 -19.88
N ALA A 283 -21.79 -6.15 -20.76
CA ALA A 283 -21.92 -4.94 -21.58
C ALA A 283 -22.09 -3.64 -20.75
N SER A 284 -22.60 -3.76 -19.53
CA SER A 284 -22.62 -2.67 -18.56
C SER A 284 -22.42 -3.17 -17.13
N LEU A 285 -21.90 -2.26 -16.28
CA LEU A 285 -21.82 -2.45 -14.84
C LEU A 285 -23.09 -1.92 -14.17
N THR A 286 -23.57 -2.66 -13.18
CA THR A 286 -24.61 -2.22 -12.25
C THR A 286 -23.95 -1.46 -11.11
N THR A 287 -24.35 -0.18 -10.92
CA THR A 287 -23.68 0.70 -9.96
C THR A 287 -24.63 1.63 -9.23
N ASN A 288 -24.21 2.07 -8.03
CA ASN A 288 -24.79 3.17 -7.28
C ASN A 288 -23.72 4.22 -6.97
N LEU A 289 -24.07 5.50 -7.17
CA LEU A 289 -23.28 6.65 -6.73
C LEU A 289 -23.93 7.25 -5.48
N TYR A 290 -23.15 7.39 -4.41
CA TYR A 290 -23.51 8.09 -3.20
C TYR A 290 -22.81 9.45 -3.14
N ASP A 291 -23.58 10.52 -3.01
CA ASP A 291 -23.05 11.87 -2.87
C ASP A 291 -23.77 12.66 -1.76
N SER A 292 -23.39 13.93 -1.61
CA SER A 292 -23.93 14.84 -0.60
C SER A 292 -23.69 14.35 0.82
N ILE A 293 -22.53 13.72 1.06
CA ILE A 293 -22.12 13.18 2.36
C ILE A 293 -21.56 14.33 3.22
N TYR A 294 -22.41 14.83 4.12
CA TYR A 294 -22.13 16.01 4.93
C TYR A 294 -22.18 15.73 6.43
N HIS A 295 -21.36 16.46 7.19
CA HIS A 295 -21.49 16.60 8.64
C HIS A 295 -21.56 18.08 9.00
N ASN A 296 -22.65 18.50 9.66
CA ASN A 296 -22.93 19.90 10.01
C ASN A 296 -22.79 20.85 8.80
N GLY A 297 -23.34 20.45 7.64
CA GLY A 297 -23.28 21.22 6.39
C GLY A 297 -21.92 21.25 5.68
N GLN A 298 -20.89 20.58 6.22
CA GLN A 298 -19.55 20.52 5.64
C GLN A 298 -19.29 19.16 5.00
N ALA A 299 -18.71 19.16 3.80
CA ALA A 299 -18.39 17.94 3.07
C ALA A 299 -17.30 17.15 3.81
N ILE A 300 -17.49 15.83 3.91
CA ILE A 300 -16.43 14.95 4.41
C ILE A 300 -15.40 14.75 3.29
N ARG A 301 -14.13 14.99 3.61
CA ARG A 301 -12.99 14.91 2.68
C ARG A 301 -12.31 13.54 2.77
N TYR A 302 -11.68 13.09 1.69
CA TYR A 302 -10.71 11.98 1.71
C TYR A 302 -11.27 10.69 2.34
N LEU A 303 -12.49 10.30 2.00
CA LEU A 303 -13.09 9.05 2.50
C LEU A 303 -12.25 7.86 2.03
N ARG A 304 -11.50 7.26 2.95
CA ARG A 304 -10.68 6.09 2.70
C ARG A 304 -11.51 4.83 2.93
N PRO A 305 -11.80 4.01 1.91
CA PRO A 305 -12.43 2.72 2.12
C PRO A 305 -11.55 1.82 2.98
N VAL A 306 -12.20 1.04 3.84
CA VAL A 306 -11.55 0.15 4.81
C VAL A 306 -11.49 -1.24 4.20
N HIS A 307 -10.28 -1.76 4.01
CA HIS A 307 -10.08 -3.09 3.44
C HIS A 307 -10.46 -4.14 4.46
N TYR A 308 -11.08 -5.24 4.05
CA TYR A 308 -11.18 -6.39 4.95
C TYR A 308 -9.80 -7.00 5.16
N GLY A 309 -9.40 -7.17 6.42
CA GLY A 309 -8.05 -7.60 6.78
C GLY A 309 -7.73 -9.01 6.29
N ALA A 310 -8.55 -9.99 6.65
CA ALA A 310 -8.30 -11.39 6.30
C ALA A 310 -8.54 -11.67 4.80
N ILE A 311 -9.79 -11.51 4.36
CA ILE A 311 -10.29 -11.62 2.98
C ILE A 311 -11.52 -10.72 2.87
N PRO A 312 -11.89 -10.20 1.68
CA PRO A 312 -13.17 -9.50 1.50
C PRO A 312 -14.34 -10.35 2.01
N ASP A 313 -15.05 -9.89 3.05
CA ASP A 313 -16.07 -10.70 3.74
C ASP A 313 -17.29 -9.86 4.13
N GLY A 314 -18.50 -10.36 3.90
CA GLY A 314 -19.74 -9.59 4.08
C GLY A 314 -20.00 -8.50 3.02
N ASP A 315 -21.20 -7.92 3.09
CA ASP A 315 -21.72 -7.02 2.05
C ASP A 315 -21.55 -5.53 2.37
N ASN A 316 -21.22 -5.18 3.61
CA ASN A 316 -21.05 -3.79 4.00
C ASN A 316 -19.70 -3.23 3.52
N MET A 317 -19.59 -1.91 3.44
CA MET A 317 -18.31 -1.23 3.28
C MET A 317 -18.21 -0.07 4.25
N TYR A 318 -17.07 0.05 4.90
CA TYR A 318 -16.75 1.17 5.79
C TYR A 318 -15.76 2.11 5.11
N PHE A 319 -15.88 3.39 5.42
CA PHE A 319 -14.96 4.44 4.99
C PHE A 319 -14.60 5.28 6.20
N ILE A 320 -13.34 5.68 6.28
CA ILE A 320 -12.82 6.46 7.40
C ILE A 320 -12.25 7.78 6.88
N SER A 321 -12.44 8.84 7.65
CA SER A 321 -11.88 10.16 7.35
C SER A 321 -11.62 10.91 8.66
N ASN A 322 -10.55 11.68 8.70
CA ASN A 322 -10.29 12.66 9.75
C ASN A 322 -10.31 14.08 9.16
N ARG A 323 -10.40 15.09 10.03
CA ARG A 323 -10.28 16.50 9.61
C ARG A 323 -8.82 16.91 9.46
N SER A 324 -8.07 16.30 8.55
CA SER A 324 -6.62 16.57 8.40
C SER A 324 -6.27 17.95 7.85
N ILE A 325 -7.27 18.68 7.36
CA ILE A 325 -7.17 20.07 6.94
C ILE A 325 -8.41 20.79 7.48
N PRO A 326 -8.28 21.99 8.09
CA PRO A 326 -9.45 22.74 8.51
C PRO A 326 -10.31 23.14 7.31
N VAL A 327 -11.62 23.09 7.50
CA VAL A 327 -12.60 23.38 6.44
C VAL A 327 -12.62 24.86 6.05
N ASN A 328 -12.13 25.74 6.92
CA ASN A 328 -11.99 27.17 6.66
C ASN A 328 -10.50 27.58 6.75
N PRO A 329 -9.91 28.20 5.72
CA PRO A 329 -8.51 28.65 5.72
C PRO A 329 -8.22 29.75 6.76
N LEU A 330 -9.27 30.40 7.29
CA LEU A 330 -9.22 31.35 8.39
C LEU A 330 -9.34 30.67 9.77
N ASP A 331 -9.53 29.35 9.82
CA ASP A 331 -9.39 28.55 11.05
C ASP A 331 -7.89 28.45 11.38
N THR A 332 -7.36 29.58 11.85
CA THR A 332 -5.93 29.81 12.12
C THR A 332 -5.41 28.97 13.29
N GLN A 333 -6.27 28.20 13.98
CA GLN A 333 -5.90 27.45 15.18
C GLN A 333 -5.47 26.00 14.94
N SER A 334 -5.70 25.39 13.78
CA SER A 334 -5.67 23.93 13.77
C SER A 334 -4.70 23.33 12.75
N TYR A 335 -3.47 23.10 13.20
CA TYR A 335 -2.60 22.03 12.69
C TYR A 335 -2.80 20.72 13.48
N SER A 336 -3.80 20.65 14.37
CA SER A 336 -4.00 19.58 15.35
C SER A 336 -5.45 19.07 15.35
N TYR A 337 -5.68 17.77 15.19
CA TYR A 337 -6.99 17.23 14.86
C TYR A 337 -7.33 15.98 15.70
N ASP A 338 -8.56 15.92 16.21
CA ASP A 338 -9.07 14.79 17.02
C ASP A 338 -10.42 14.24 16.53
N SER A 339 -11.01 14.81 15.47
CA SER A 339 -12.28 14.35 14.95
C SER A 339 -12.08 13.26 13.90
N LEU A 340 -12.83 12.16 14.06
CA LEU A 340 -12.89 11.05 13.12
C LEU A 340 -14.32 10.81 12.65
N PHE A 341 -14.49 10.45 11.38
CA PHE A 341 -15.75 10.06 10.77
C PHE A 341 -15.64 8.62 10.25
N VAL A 342 -16.69 7.84 10.51
CA VAL A 342 -16.90 6.52 9.91
C VAL A 342 -18.19 6.57 9.11
N VAL A 343 -18.08 6.41 7.80
CA VAL A 343 -19.20 6.23 6.89
C VAL A 343 -19.35 4.74 6.62
N GLN A 344 -20.57 4.23 6.59
CA GLN A 344 -20.87 2.85 6.25
C GLN A 344 -21.88 2.83 5.12
N VAL A 345 -21.61 2.10 4.04
CA VAL A 345 -22.64 1.64 3.11
C VAL A 345 -23.03 0.22 3.52
N THR A 346 -24.29 0.02 3.89
CA THR A 346 -24.82 -1.29 4.29
C THR A 346 -25.33 -2.05 3.08
N ASN A 347 -25.27 -3.39 3.11
CA ASN A 347 -25.84 -4.31 2.12
C ASN A 347 -25.31 -4.11 0.68
N SER A 348 -25.58 -5.11 -0.17
CA SER A 348 -25.27 -5.05 -1.61
C SER A 348 -26.34 -4.30 -2.42
N ILE A 349 -25.99 -3.85 -3.62
CA ILE A 349 -26.93 -3.33 -4.63
C ILE A 349 -28.03 -4.35 -4.91
N ALA A 350 -27.65 -5.63 -5.06
CA ALA A 350 -28.57 -6.72 -5.37
C ALA A 350 -29.67 -6.91 -4.31
N SER A 351 -29.40 -6.56 -3.05
CA SER A 351 -30.41 -6.61 -1.98
C SER A 351 -31.52 -5.57 -2.14
N GLY A 352 -31.26 -4.46 -2.86
CA GLY A 352 -32.15 -3.30 -2.92
C GLY A 352 -32.32 -2.56 -1.58
N GLN A 353 -31.56 -2.94 -0.53
CA GLN A 353 -31.66 -2.40 0.83
C GLN A 353 -30.42 -1.61 1.26
N ALA A 354 -29.58 -1.20 0.31
CA ALA A 354 -28.35 -0.49 0.63
C ALA A 354 -28.62 0.91 1.18
N LYS A 355 -27.96 1.26 2.29
CA LYS A 355 -28.13 2.55 3.00
C LYS A 355 -26.79 3.09 3.45
N LEU A 356 -26.68 4.41 3.55
CA LEU A 356 -25.50 5.08 4.08
C LEU A 356 -25.74 5.57 5.51
N ASN A 357 -24.84 5.16 6.43
CA ASN A 357 -24.78 5.62 7.81
C ASN A 357 -23.52 6.46 8.04
N LEU A 358 -23.58 7.46 8.91
CA LEU A 358 -22.43 8.27 9.31
C LEU A 358 -22.33 8.33 10.84
N GLN A 359 -21.12 8.09 11.34
CA GLN A 359 -20.77 8.22 12.74
C GLN A 359 -19.59 9.16 12.90
N LYS A 360 -19.57 9.91 14.00
CA LYS A 360 -18.45 10.77 14.39
C LYS A 360 -17.93 10.35 15.75
N GLY A 361 -16.61 10.26 15.86
CA GLY A 361 -15.89 10.00 17.10
C GLY A 361 -14.87 11.09 17.38
N ARG A 362 -14.35 11.06 18.60
CA ARG A 362 -13.21 11.88 19.02
C ARG A 362 -12.08 10.95 19.46
N ALA A 363 -10.90 11.14 18.87
CA ALA A 363 -9.69 10.42 19.26
C ALA A 363 -9.20 10.87 20.64
N ASP A 364 -8.67 9.94 21.41
CA ASP A 364 -7.99 10.19 22.68
C ASP A 364 -6.69 11.00 22.51
N THR A 365 -6.00 10.79 21.39
CA THR A 365 -4.77 11.48 21.01
C THR A 365 -4.98 12.30 19.74
N ARG A 366 -4.53 13.56 19.75
CA ARG A 366 -4.61 14.43 18.58
C ARG A 366 -3.54 14.06 17.56
N THR A 367 -3.92 14.01 16.30
CA THR A 367 -2.99 13.98 15.16
C THR A 367 -2.59 15.40 14.78
N HIS A 368 -1.47 15.57 14.08
CA HIS A 368 -1.03 16.89 13.64
C HIS A 368 -0.58 16.88 12.19
N THR A 369 -0.64 18.05 11.54
CA THR A 369 0.01 18.24 10.24
C THR A 369 1.49 17.87 10.36
N SER A 370 1.93 16.90 9.55
CA SER A 370 3.31 16.43 9.56
C SER A 370 4.28 17.53 9.12
N PRO A 371 5.46 17.69 9.74
CA PRO A 371 6.51 18.62 9.30
C PRO A 371 7.14 18.16 7.97
N ILE A 372 7.89 19.04 7.32
CA ILE A 372 8.63 18.68 6.10
C ILE A 372 9.76 17.70 6.47
N ALA A 373 9.89 16.62 5.71
CA ALA A 373 10.88 15.56 5.93
C ALA A 373 12.26 15.92 5.33
N ARG A 374 13.32 15.46 5.98
CA ARG A 374 14.72 15.78 5.64
C ARG A 374 15.34 14.70 4.74
N GLN A 375 16.39 15.07 4.00
CA GLN A 375 17.15 14.17 3.13
C GLN A 375 18.66 14.29 3.43
N PRO A 376 19.48 13.30 3.06
CA PRO A 376 20.88 13.28 3.42
C PRO A 376 21.72 14.23 2.55
N GLY A 377 22.65 14.94 3.19
CA GLY A 377 23.65 15.78 2.51
C GLY A 377 23.09 16.90 1.63
N THR A 378 21.83 17.34 1.85
CA THR A 378 21.17 18.30 0.97
C THR A 378 20.15 19.21 1.66
N ASN A 379 19.90 20.35 1.01
CA ASN A 379 18.81 21.27 1.35
C ASN A 379 17.47 20.89 0.69
N PHE A 380 17.46 20.00 -0.31
CA PHE A 380 16.21 19.46 -0.85
C PHE A 380 15.44 18.72 0.24
N LYS A 381 14.15 19.02 0.38
CA LYS A 381 13.28 18.42 1.40
C LYS A 381 12.14 17.63 0.79
N MET A 382 11.45 16.84 1.60
CA MET A 382 10.33 16.00 1.20
C MET A 382 9.02 16.49 1.82
N TRP A 383 8.04 16.74 0.96
CA TRP A 383 6.72 17.23 1.34
C TRP A 383 5.82 16.09 1.80
N THR A 384 5.30 16.21 3.03
CA THR A 384 4.53 15.18 3.76
C THR A 384 3.01 15.37 3.73
N ASN A 385 2.50 16.24 2.85
CA ASN A 385 1.08 16.60 2.74
C ASN A 385 0.48 17.08 4.07
N ASP A 386 -0.56 16.41 4.55
CA ASP A 386 -1.31 16.70 5.78
C ASP A 386 -1.43 15.42 6.61
N SER A 387 -2.30 15.38 7.62
CA SER A 387 -2.49 14.24 8.51
C SER A 387 -3.62 13.27 8.10
N ARG A 388 -4.03 13.23 6.83
CA ARG A 388 -5.16 12.37 6.40
C ARG A 388 -4.88 10.89 6.67
N VAL A 389 -5.96 10.12 6.78
CA VAL A 389 -5.89 8.66 6.76
C VAL A 389 -5.44 8.19 5.37
N LEU A 390 -4.45 7.30 5.34
CA LEU A 390 -3.78 6.79 4.14
C LEU A 390 -3.85 5.26 3.99
N GLY A 391 -4.29 4.54 5.02
CA GLY A 391 -4.53 3.10 4.99
C GLY A 391 -5.50 2.69 6.09
N ALA A 392 -6.34 1.68 5.85
CA ALA A 392 -7.27 1.17 6.85
C ALA A 392 -7.66 -0.28 6.55
N ILE A 393 -7.73 -1.10 7.61
CA ILE A 393 -8.22 -2.48 7.58
C ILE A 393 -9.33 -2.69 8.62
N LEU A 394 -10.27 -3.59 8.33
CA LEU A 394 -11.31 -4.07 9.24
C LEU A 394 -11.04 -5.54 9.53
N ASN A 395 -10.86 -5.89 10.79
CA ASN A 395 -10.78 -7.28 11.20
C ASN A 395 -11.51 -7.51 12.53
N ASN A 396 -12.35 -8.53 12.60
CA ASN A 396 -13.12 -8.88 13.81
C ASN A 396 -13.88 -7.70 14.46
N GLY A 397 -14.56 -6.87 13.64
CA GLY A 397 -15.35 -5.73 14.11
C GLY A 397 -14.55 -4.50 14.56
N GLU A 398 -13.23 -4.52 14.39
CA GLU A 398 -12.32 -3.43 14.72
C GLU A 398 -11.67 -2.86 13.45
N ILE A 399 -11.69 -1.53 13.30
CA ILE A 399 -10.96 -0.86 12.22
C ILE A 399 -9.60 -0.42 12.76
N GLN A 400 -8.52 -0.81 12.11
CA GLN A 400 -7.19 -0.24 12.29
C GLN A 400 -6.88 0.69 11.12
N PHE A 401 -6.28 1.85 11.36
CA PHE A 401 -6.02 2.84 10.31
C PHE A 401 -4.73 3.64 10.56
N VAL A 402 -4.12 4.14 9.49
CA VAL A 402 -2.82 4.82 9.54
C VAL A 402 -2.81 6.10 8.72
N GLY A 403 -1.95 7.05 9.09
CA GLY A 403 -1.76 8.31 8.38
C GLY A 403 -0.55 9.10 8.90
N ASN A 404 -0.27 10.27 8.32
CA ASN A 404 0.89 11.07 8.70
C ASN A 404 0.65 11.86 10.00
N SER A 405 1.71 12.14 10.75
CA SER A 405 1.69 13.02 11.92
C SER A 405 3.05 13.66 12.21
N ILE A 406 3.17 14.26 13.38
CA ILE A 406 4.43 14.61 14.03
C ILE A 406 4.54 13.86 15.35
N ASP A 407 5.77 13.55 15.77
CA ASP A 407 6.06 13.25 17.16
C ASP A 407 6.38 14.55 17.89
N THR A 408 5.49 14.95 18.79
CA THR A 408 5.59 16.21 19.53
C THR A 408 6.72 16.20 20.57
N THR A 409 7.31 15.03 20.88
CA THR A 409 8.44 14.92 21.81
C THR A 409 9.77 15.26 21.16
N ASN A 410 9.93 14.93 19.87
CA ASN A 410 11.20 15.08 19.14
C ASN A 410 11.12 15.94 17.88
N GLY A 411 9.93 16.34 17.43
CA GLY A 411 9.71 17.21 16.27
C GLY A 411 9.89 16.54 14.89
N ASN A 412 10.11 15.22 14.83
CA ASN A 412 10.29 14.50 13.57
C ASN A 412 8.95 14.18 12.89
N SER A 413 8.98 14.07 11.55
CA SER A 413 7.84 13.52 10.81
C SER A 413 7.59 12.10 11.28
N ALA A 414 6.33 11.83 11.62
CA ALA A 414 5.86 10.61 12.21
C ALA A 414 4.65 10.08 11.43
N ILE A 415 4.18 8.92 11.84
CA ILE A 415 2.88 8.40 11.43
C ILE A 415 2.01 8.18 12.66
N PHE A 416 0.72 7.98 12.47
CA PHE A 416 -0.16 7.49 13.51
C PHE A 416 -0.74 6.13 13.14
N HIS A 417 -1.02 5.31 14.16
CA HIS A 417 -1.82 4.09 14.07
C HIS A 417 -3.02 4.23 15.00
N GLY A 418 -4.21 4.25 14.41
CA GLY A 418 -5.47 4.43 15.10
C GLY A 418 -6.37 3.21 15.04
N PHE A 419 -7.32 3.17 15.97
CA PHE A 419 -8.26 2.07 16.16
C PHE A 419 -9.66 2.65 16.29
N VAL A 420 -10.65 1.99 15.68
CA VAL A 420 -12.07 2.27 15.88
C VAL A 420 -12.78 1.01 16.34
N LYS A 421 -13.44 1.10 17.49
CA LYS A 421 -14.28 0.03 18.06
C LYS A 421 -15.72 0.49 18.17
N ASN A 422 -16.59 -0.45 18.54
CA ASN A 422 -18.02 -0.21 18.76
C ASN A 422 -18.75 0.33 17.52
N LEU A 423 -18.52 -0.28 16.33
CA LEU A 423 -19.10 0.18 15.06
C LEU A 423 -20.64 0.18 15.00
N GLY A 424 -21.32 -0.51 15.93
CA GLY A 424 -22.78 -0.54 16.04
C GLY A 424 -23.37 0.54 16.96
N GLY A 425 -22.54 1.32 17.65
CA GLY A 425 -22.94 2.40 18.57
C GLY A 425 -21.97 3.56 18.50
N PRO A 426 -21.95 4.48 19.49
CA PRO A 426 -20.95 5.55 19.52
C PRO A 426 -19.54 4.98 19.40
N ILE A 427 -18.83 5.38 18.35
CA ILE A 427 -17.52 4.82 18.04
C ILE A 427 -16.45 5.27 19.05
N ASP A 428 -15.61 4.33 19.45
CA ASP A 428 -14.46 4.58 20.32
C ASP A 428 -13.20 4.69 19.47
N VAL A 429 -12.48 5.81 19.59
CA VAL A 429 -11.31 6.10 18.74
C VAL A 429 -10.07 6.25 19.59
N LYS A 430 -9.06 5.40 19.32
CA LYS A 430 -7.73 5.49 19.94
C LYS A 430 -6.66 5.76 18.89
N ILE A 431 -5.65 6.55 19.22
CA ILE A 431 -4.53 6.84 18.31
C ILE A 431 -3.19 6.74 19.05
N ASN A 432 -2.25 6.03 18.43
CA ASN A 432 -0.83 6.00 18.82
C ASN A 432 0.01 6.74 17.78
N ILE A 433 0.94 7.58 18.22
CA ILE A 433 1.96 8.20 17.34
C ILE A 433 3.19 7.30 17.30
N LEU A 434 3.66 6.99 16.09
CA LEU A 434 4.80 6.12 15.82
C LEU A 434 5.86 6.94 15.07
N SER A 435 7.10 6.90 15.52
CA SER A 435 8.16 7.78 15.02
C SER A 435 9.55 7.14 15.11
N SER A 436 10.50 7.74 14.41
CA SER A 436 11.93 7.47 14.61
C SER A 436 12.60 8.71 15.22
N PRO A 437 13.52 8.55 16.19
CA PRO A 437 14.30 9.67 16.71
C PRO A 437 15.37 10.13 15.71
N THR A 438 15.72 9.32 14.71
CA THR A 438 16.88 9.54 13.83
C THR A 438 16.52 9.97 12.41
N PHE A 439 15.34 9.58 11.93
CA PHE A 439 14.89 9.87 10.57
C PHE A 439 13.39 10.20 10.53
N ASP A 440 12.96 10.76 9.40
CA ASP A 440 11.58 11.12 9.10
C ASP A 440 10.86 9.94 8.43
N ILE A 441 9.61 9.70 8.82
CA ILE A 441 8.73 8.70 8.19
C ILE A 441 7.42 9.34 7.74
N GLY A 442 6.79 8.73 6.73
CA GLY A 442 5.53 9.21 6.19
C GLY A 442 4.95 8.28 5.12
N PHE A 443 3.72 8.62 4.71
CA PHE A 443 2.91 7.90 3.74
C PHE A 443 2.70 6.41 4.09
N PRO A 444 2.16 6.11 5.29
CA PRO A 444 1.96 4.73 5.71
C PRO A 444 0.79 4.05 4.98
N ASN A 445 0.88 2.73 4.90
CA ASN A 445 -0.26 1.85 4.63
C ASN A 445 -0.20 0.66 5.61
N ILE A 446 -1.28 -0.12 5.70
CA ILE A 446 -1.44 -1.18 6.70
C ILE A 446 -2.02 -2.44 6.03
N SER A 447 -1.56 -3.61 6.46
CA SER A 447 -2.13 -4.90 6.08
C SER A 447 -2.21 -5.84 7.26
N PHE A 448 -3.29 -6.60 7.34
CA PHE A 448 -3.49 -7.62 8.35
C PHE A 448 -2.53 -8.79 8.11
N THR A 449 -1.92 -9.27 9.20
CA THR A 449 -0.95 -10.37 9.18
C THR A 449 -1.21 -11.41 10.26
N GLY A 450 -2.42 -11.44 10.81
CA GLY A 450 -2.82 -12.47 11.77
C GLY A 450 -2.99 -13.84 11.12
N PHE A 451 -2.91 -14.87 11.96
CA PHE A 451 -3.10 -16.26 11.57
C PHE A 451 -4.58 -16.65 11.61
N ASP A 452 -5.31 -16.09 12.57
CA ASP A 452 -6.73 -16.35 12.82
C ASP A 452 -7.57 -15.11 12.53
N LYS A 453 -8.83 -15.31 12.10
CA LYS A 453 -9.74 -14.20 11.78
C LYS A 453 -10.02 -13.27 12.97
N THR A 454 -9.73 -13.71 14.20
CA THR A 454 -9.91 -12.92 15.42
C THR A 454 -8.71 -12.05 15.77
N ASP A 455 -7.55 -12.35 15.18
CA ASP A 455 -6.29 -11.64 15.45
C ASP A 455 -6.39 -10.16 15.11
N GLN A 456 -5.48 -9.37 15.66
CA GLN A 456 -5.37 -7.94 15.37
C GLN A 456 -3.97 -7.57 14.87
N ASN A 457 -3.19 -8.58 14.47
CA ASN A 457 -1.82 -8.42 14.03
C ASN A 457 -1.78 -7.69 12.68
N ALA A 458 -0.87 -6.72 12.58
CA ALA A 458 -0.74 -5.93 11.36
C ALA A 458 0.72 -5.59 11.06
N LEU A 459 1.05 -5.56 9.78
CA LEU A 459 2.23 -4.86 9.27
C LEU A 459 1.83 -3.46 8.84
N ILE A 460 2.65 -2.48 9.24
CA ILE A 460 2.51 -1.08 8.85
C ILE A 460 3.75 -0.74 8.03
N GLY A 461 3.58 -0.54 6.72
CA GLY A 461 4.62 -0.08 5.81
C GLY A 461 4.59 1.43 5.64
N PHE A 462 5.73 2.07 5.42
CA PHE A 462 5.85 3.51 5.20
C PHE A 462 7.14 3.86 4.46
N ASN A 463 7.17 5.06 3.88
CA ASN A 463 8.41 5.62 3.34
C ASN A 463 9.26 6.21 4.48
N HIS A 464 10.58 6.15 4.36
CA HIS A 464 11.53 6.82 5.25
C HIS A 464 12.49 7.73 4.48
N THR A 465 13.04 8.75 5.17
CA THR A 465 14.16 9.58 4.71
C THR A 465 14.73 10.31 5.92
N GLY A 466 15.99 10.74 5.89
CA GLY A 466 16.57 11.44 7.03
C GLY A 466 17.88 12.14 6.69
N PRO A 467 18.48 12.87 7.64
CA PRO A 467 19.79 13.48 7.47
C PRO A 467 20.90 12.48 7.10
N ASN A 468 20.74 11.21 7.47
CA ASN A 468 21.70 10.13 7.22
C ASN A 468 21.07 8.97 6.43
N ASP A 469 19.84 9.13 5.93
CA ASP A 469 19.01 8.04 5.42
C ASP A 469 18.40 8.47 4.09
N ALA A 470 18.86 7.86 3.00
CA ALA A 470 18.29 8.13 1.67
C ALA A 470 16.83 7.66 1.60
N PRO A 471 15.97 8.31 0.78
CA PRO A 471 14.58 7.90 0.63
C PRO A 471 14.43 6.41 0.30
N GLY A 472 13.62 5.72 1.11
CA GLY A 472 13.43 4.26 1.03
C GLY A 472 12.14 3.79 1.69
N ILE A 473 12.05 2.48 1.95
CA ILE A 473 10.88 1.80 2.50
C ILE A 473 11.24 1.20 3.86
N SER A 474 10.37 1.40 4.84
CA SER A 474 10.45 0.78 6.16
C SER A 474 9.12 0.14 6.54
N ALA A 475 9.17 -0.75 7.53
CA ALA A 475 7.98 -1.30 8.14
C ALA A 475 8.15 -1.48 9.64
N MET A 476 7.01 -1.65 10.32
CA MET A 476 6.93 -2.13 11.69
C MET A 476 5.76 -3.08 11.85
N TYR A 477 5.82 -3.89 12.89
CA TYR A 477 4.81 -4.88 13.22
C TYR A 477 4.05 -4.48 14.48
N TYR A 478 2.74 -4.71 14.47
CA TYR A 478 1.84 -4.61 15.60
C TYR A 478 1.35 -6.00 15.99
N ASP A 479 1.50 -6.39 17.25
CA ASP A 479 1.22 -7.75 17.73
C ASP A 479 -0.25 -8.04 18.05
N GLY A 480 -1.14 -7.08 17.82
CA GLY A 480 -2.57 -7.19 18.16
C GLY A 480 -2.89 -7.04 19.66
N LYS A 481 -1.88 -6.87 20.52
CA LYS A 481 -2.00 -6.80 21.99
C LYS A 481 -1.55 -5.46 22.57
N GLY A 482 -1.19 -4.51 21.72
CA GLY A 482 -0.76 -3.17 22.15
C GLY A 482 0.73 -2.90 21.98
N ASN A 483 1.52 -3.88 21.55
CA ASN A 483 2.96 -3.71 21.40
C ASN A 483 3.35 -3.57 19.93
N TYR A 484 4.40 -2.77 19.72
CA TYR A 484 5.01 -2.57 18.41
C TYR A 484 6.42 -3.11 18.40
N SER A 485 6.86 -3.50 17.21
CA SER A 485 8.26 -3.78 16.94
C SER A 485 9.09 -2.51 16.80
N SER A 486 10.40 -2.68 16.65
CA SER A 486 11.25 -1.61 16.14
C SER A 486 10.86 -1.27 14.70
N ILE A 487 11.22 -0.07 14.24
CA ILE A 487 11.15 0.27 12.81
C ILE A 487 12.29 -0.44 12.09
N VAL A 488 11.96 -1.27 11.11
CA VAL A 488 12.91 -1.99 10.25
C VAL A 488 12.98 -1.27 8.91
N LYS A 489 14.18 -0.88 8.51
CA LYS A 489 14.43 -0.41 7.13
C LYS A 489 14.49 -1.62 6.22
N LEU A 490 13.54 -1.70 5.29
CA LEU A 490 13.43 -2.81 4.36
C LEU A 490 14.31 -2.58 3.13
N VAL A 491 14.20 -1.39 2.56
CA VAL A 491 14.95 -1.00 1.36
C VAL A 491 15.47 0.41 1.56
N GLU A 492 16.78 0.60 1.43
CA GLU A 492 17.43 1.91 1.53
C GLU A 492 17.81 2.44 0.15
N GLY A 493 17.47 3.71 -0.11
CA GLY A 493 17.87 4.42 -1.32
C GLY A 493 19.40 4.54 -1.45
N LYS A 494 19.87 4.85 -2.65
CA LYS A 494 21.30 5.15 -2.91
C LYS A 494 21.67 6.62 -2.69
N SER A 495 20.71 7.55 -2.82
CA SER A 495 20.97 8.98 -2.67
C SER A 495 19.69 9.74 -2.32
N PHE A 496 19.81 11.03 -1.98
CA PHE A 496 18.69 11.94 -1.91
C PHE A 496 18.01 12.09 -3.29
N VAL A 497 16.75 12.52 -3.30
CA VAL A 497 16.03 12.83 -4.54
C VAL A 497 15.98 14.35 -4.75
N ARG A 498 16.24 14.75 -6.00
CA ARG A 498 16.00 16.09 -6.55
C ARG A 498 15.03 15.94 -7.73
N ALA A 499 13.82 16.47 -7.61
CA ALA A 499 12.87 16.48 -8.71
C ALA A 499 12.27 17.89 -8.84
N GLY A 500 12.50 18.54 -9.98
CA GLY A 500 12.16 19.95 -10.25
C GLY A 500 13.37 20.88 -10.35
N LEU A 501 13.17 22.07 -10.92
CA LEU A 501 14.21 23.09 -11.14
C LEU A 501 14.37 24.05 -9.94
N ASN A 502 13.46 23.97 -8.97
CA ASN A 502 13.39 24.90 -7.84
C ASN A 502 13.88 24.28 -6.53
N ASN A 503 14.59 25.07 -5.71
CA ASN A 503 15.14 24.70 -4.39
C ASN A 503 14.09 24.39 -3.29
N GLY A 504 12.86 24.01 -3.66
CA GLY A 504 11.74 23.75 -2.75
C GLY A 504 11.67 22.30 -2.26
N ALA A 505 10.76 22.04 -1.30
CA ALA A 505 10.41 20.68 -0.90
C ALA A 505 9.67 19.96 -2.04
N ILE A 506 10.04 18.69 -2.29
CA ILE A 506 9.55 17.85 -3.38
C ILE A 506 8.38 17.01 -2.89
N ARG A 507 7.34 16.79 -3.70
CA ARG A 507 6.25 15.87 -3.34
C ARG A 507 6.80 14.45 -3.18
N TRP A 508 6.71 13.92 -1.96
CA TRP A 508 7.33 12.65 -1.61
C TRP A 508 6.45 11.46 -2.02
N GLY A 509 5.15 11.51 -1.75
CA GLY A 509 4.21 10.50 -2.19
C GLY A 509 2.78 10.99 -2.04
N ASP A 510 1.84 10.26 -2.64
CA ASP A 510 0.42 10.28 -2.28
C ASP A 510 -0.09 8.89 -1.89
N TYR A 511 0.64 7.85 -2.31
CA TYR A 511 0.26 6.44 -2.15
C TYR A 511 1.47 5.56 -1.82
N LEU A 512 1.23 4.55 -0.98
CA LEU A 512 2.12 3.41 -0.75
C LEU A 512 1.32 2.15 -1.05
N GLY A 513 1.80 1.32 -1.97
CA GLY A 513 1.18 0.04 -2.28
C GLY A 513 1.47 -0.94 -1.16
N MET A 514 0.44 -1.63 -0.66
CA MET A 514 0.62 -2.69 0.32
C MET A 514 -0.53 -3.68 0.22
N GLN A 515 -0.20 -4.97 0.16
CA GLN A 515 -1.20 -6.04 0.18
C GLN A 515 -0.64 -7.22 0.97
N ARG A 516 -1.48 -7.81 1.82
CA ARG A 516 -1.19 -9.14 2.36
C ARG A 516 -1.08 -10.17 1.23
N VAL A 517 -0.34 -11.23 1.50
CA VAL A 517 -0.41 -12.46 0.72
C VAL A 517 -1.58 -13.29 1.29
N TYR A 518 -2.44 -13.82 0.44
CA TYR A 518 -3.69 -14.46 0.89
C TYR A 518 -3.53 -15.96 1.12
N ASP A 519 -2.65 -16.60 0.35
CA ASP A 519 -2.23 -18.00 0.44
C ASP A 519 -1.03 -18.21 1.39
N GLU A 520 -0.28 -17.15 1.69
CA GLU A 520 0.77 -17.13 2.70
C GLU A 520 0.33 -16.27 3.90
N LYS A 521 0.18 -16.89 5.08
CA LYS A 521 -0.13 -16.14 6.31
C LYS A 521 1.02 -15.21 6.65
N ASN A 522 0.76 -14.26 7.55
CA ASN A 522 1.75 -13.34 8.14
C ASN A 522 2.67 -12.56 7.17
N THR A 523 2.39 -12.54 5.87
CA THR A 523 3.25 -11.91 4.87
C THR A 523 2.50 -10.84 4.09
N ALA A 524 3.21 -9.77 3.73
CA ALA A 524 2.71 -8.71 2.87
C ALA A 524 3.77 -8.24 1.88
N TRP A 525 3.32 -7.82 0.70
CA TRP A 525 4.14 -7.07 -0.25
C TRP A 525 3.91 -5.57 -0.07
N ILE A 526 4.97 -4.79 -0.25
CA ILE A 526 4.98 -3.32 -0.14
C ILE A 526 5.66 -2.74 -1.38
N ALA A 527 5.02 -1.77 -2.04
CA ALA A 527 5.59 -0.98 -3.12
C ALA A 527 5.71 0.49 -2.70
N GLY A 528 6.93 1.03 -2.72
CA GLY A 528 7.23 2.34 -2.15
C GLY A 528 8.32 3.12 -2.86
N TYR A 529 8.71 4.23 -2.23
CA TYR A 529 9.62 5.21 -2.78
C TYR A 529 11.08 4.76 -2.67
N TYR A 530 11.90 5.10 -3.67
CA TYR A 530 13.33 4.79 -3.68
C TYR A 530 14.16 5.95 -4.23
N GLY A 531 15.21 6.37 -3.51
CA GLY A 531 16.17 7.35 -4.01
C GLY A 531 17.24 6.69 -4.89
N LYS A 532 17.25 6.99 -6.20
CA LYS A 532 18.25 6.44 -7.13
C LYS A 532 19.60 7.14 -7.00
N SER A 533 20.67 6.50 -7.48
CA SER A 533 22.04 7.05 -7.44
C SER A 533 22.21 8.34 -8.25
N ASN A 534 21.35 8.57 -9.25
CA ASN A 534 21.32 9.79 -10.06
C ASN A 534 20.40 10.89 -9.48
N ASN A 535 19.94 10.70 -8.23
CA ASN A 535 19.02 11.56 -7.50
C ASN A 535 17.60 11.64 -8.07
N ASP A 536 17.19 10.69 -8.92
CA ASP A 536 15.81 10.55 -9.34
C ASP A 536 14.99 9.70 -8.35
N PRO A 537 13.66 9.88 -8.30
CA PRO A 537 12.79 8.88 -7.69
C PRO A 537 12.79 7.57 -8.47
N GLY A 538 12.60 6.47 -7.75
CA GLY A 538 12.37 5.12 -8.27
C GLY A 538 11.28 4.40 -7.49
N VAL A 539 10.91 3.22 -7.99
CA VAL A 539 9.93 2.31 -7.40
C VAL A 539 10.65 1.05 -6.95
N TYR A 540 10.41 0.63 -5.70
CA TYR A 540 10.90 -0.64 -5.18
C TYR A 540 9.77 -1.42 -4.54
N VAL A 541 9.88 -2.74 -4.61
CA VAL A 541 8.94 -3.69 -4.05
C VAL A 541 9.67 -4.56 -3.02
N ALA A 542 9.02 -4.86 -1.90
CA ALA A 542 9.55 -5.68 -0.82
C ALA A 542 8.49 -6.67 -0.32
N LYS A 543 8.86 -7.94 -0.19
CA LYS A 543 8.10 -8.98 0.52
C LYS A 543 8.54 -8.99 1.98
N VAL A 544 7.60 -8.84 2.89
CA VAL A 544 7.86 -8.67 4.32
C VAL A 544 7.04 -9.67 5.09
N GLN A 545 7.68 -10.39 6.00
CA GLN A 545 7.02 -11.31 6.88
C GLN A 545 6.98 -10.77 8.32
N ALA A 546 5.80 -10.81 8.92
CA ALA A 546 5.60 -10.55 10.33
C ALA A 546 6.10 -11.75 11.16
N PRO A 547 6.55 -11.53 12.40
CA PRO A 547 7.02 -12.61 13.26
C PRO A 547 5.90 -13.62 13.53
N ASN A 548 6.26 -14.91 13.54
CA ASN A 548 5.34 -16.01 13.74
C ASN A 548 5.02 -16.16 15.24
N PHE A 549 3.74 -16.08 15.62
CA PHE A 549 3.26 -16.32 16.99
C PHE A 549 2.14 -17.38 17.03
N GLY A 550 2.13 -18.30 16.05
CA GLY A 550 1.28 -19.48 16.12
C GLY A 550 1.66 -20.36 17.32
N THR A 551 0.91 -20.23 18.41
CA THR A 551 0.93 -21.05 19.64
C THR A 551 2.16 -20.93 20.56
N SER A 552 1.85 -20.80 21.85
CA SER A 552 2.79 -20.74 22.97
C SER A 552 3.54 -22.05 23.19
N VAL A 553 4.79 -21.91 23.66
CA VAL A 553 5.76 -22.91 24.17
C VAL A 553 6.62 -23.57 23.11
N GLN A 554 7.69 -22.88 22.71
CA GLN A 554 9.08 -23.23 23.06
C GLN A 554 9.94 -22.01 22.71
N ASP A 555 10.90 -21.69 23.58
CA ASP A 555 12.00 -20.78 23.27
C ASP A 555 12.76 -21.31 22.05
N ASN A 556 12.32 -20.94 20.85
CA ASN A 556 13.21 -21.01 19.70
C ASN A 556 14.07 -19.76 19.75
N ASN A 557 15.14 -19.88 20.53
CA ASN A 557 16.39 -19.19 20.23
C ASN A 557 16.59 -19.28 18.71
N ASN A 558 16.28 -18.20 18.00
CA ASN A 558 16.51 -18.05 16.56
C ASN A 558 18.01 -18.07 16.29
N LYS A 559 18.62 -19.25 16.37
CA LYS A 559 19.76 -19.56 15.53
C LYS A 559 19.19 -19.77 14.15
N LYS A 560 19.36 -18.77 13.29
CA LYS A 560 19.22 -18.95 11.84
C LYS A 560 19.99 -20.23 11.47
N PHE A 561 19.32 -21.21 10.89
CA PHE A 561 20.01 -22.32 10.25
C PHE A 561 20.94 -21.71 9.20
N ARG A 562 22.25 -21.84 9.40
CA ARG A 562 23.28 -21.35 8.48
C ARG A 562 23.92 -22.55 7.84
N ALA A 563 23.88 -22.58 6.51
CA ALA A 563 24.73 -23.44 5.71
C ALA A 563 25.72 -22.57 4.92
N THR A 564 26.86 -23.13 4.56
CA THR A 564 27.87 -22.43 3.75
C THR A 564 28.54 -23.43 2.83
N THR A 565 28.64 -23.06 1.55
CA THR A 565 29.28 -23.88 0.51
C THR A 565 30.73 -23.47 0.28
N PHE A 566 31.64 -24.44 0.20
CA PHE A 566 33.04 -24.23 -0.15
C PHE A 566 33.73 -25.50 -0.69
N PRO A 567 34.73 -25.37 -1.58
CA PRO A 567 34.98 -24.18 -2.39
C PRO A 567 33.80 -23.93 -3.34
N ASN A 568 33.53 -22.67 -3.63
CA ASN A 568 32.46 -22.26 -4.54
C ASN A 568 32.86 -20.95 -5.23
N PRO A 569 33.24 -20.95 -6.51
CA PRO A 569 33.14 -22.06 -7.49
C PRO A 569 34.07 -23.26 -7.24
N SER A 570 33.76 -24.40 -7.87
CA SER A 570 34.58 -25.63 -7.82
C SER A 570 34.46 -26.47 -9.09
N SER A 571 35.52 -27.19 -9.47
CA SER A 571 35.54 -28.16 -10.58
C SER A 571 35.72 -29.61 -10.14
N THR A 572 35.92 -29.86 -8.84
CA THR A 572 36.19 -31.21 -8.30
C THR A 572 35.16 -31.65 -7.28
N HIS A 573 35.09 -30.98 -6.13
CA HIS A 573 34.18 -31.32 -5.03
C HIS A 573 33.67 -30.06 -4.35
N VAL A 574 32.50 -30.16 -3.72
CA VAL A 574 31.89 -29.08 -2.95
C VAL A 574 31.48 -29.64 -1.59
N SER A 575 31.80 -28.89 -0.54
CA SER A 575 31.34 -29.12 0.81
C SER A 575 30.25 -28.11 1.20
N VAL A 576 29.27 -28.56 1.98
CA VAL A 576 28.20 -27.78 2.60
C VAL A 576 28.32 -27.98 4.11
N GLU A 577 28.84 -26.98 4.82
CA GLU A 577 28.89 -26.99 6.29
C GLU A 577 27.61 -26.38 6.86
N PHE A 578 26.98 -27.05 7.83
CA PHE A 578 25.79 -26.56 8.52
C PHE A 578 25.79 -26.99 10.00
N SER A 579 24.94 -26.39 10.82
CA SER A 579 24.81 -26.75 12.24
C SER A 579 23.37 -27.07 12.62
N LEU A 580 23.18 -28.14 13.40
CA LEU A 580 21.89 -28.58 13.91
C LEU A 580 21.82 -28.40 15.43
N ASP A 581 20.65 -27.98 15.93
CA ASP A 581 20.40 -27.86 17.37
C ASP A 581 19.97 -29.19 18.02
N GLY A 582 19.70 -30.24 17.22
CA GLY A 582 19.39 -31.61 17.64
C GLY A 582 19.63 -32.61 16.51
N ASP A 583 19.55 -33.91 16.79
CA ASP A 583 19.59 -34.94 15.75
C ASP A 583 18.38 -34.77 14.82
N MET A 584 18.60 -34.83 13.50
CA MET A 584 17.56 -34.52 12.51
C MET A 584 17.72 -35.39 11.27
N TYR A 585 16.61 -35.85 10.69
CA TYR A 585 16.66 -36.51 9.38
C TYR A 585 16.78 -35.46 8.29
N VAL A 586 17.90 -35.48 7.56
CA VAL A 586 18.23 -34.48 6.54
C VAL A 586 18.31 -35.11 5.15
N GLU A 587 17.80 -34.38 4.16
CA GLU A 587 17.85 -34.70 2.74
C GLU A 587 18.57 -33.59 1.98
N PHE A 588 19.41 -33.98 1.03
CA PHE A 588 20.17 -33.09 0.16
C PHE A 588 19.83 -33.38 -1.29
N ASP A 589 19.11 -32.45 -1.92
CA ASP A 589 18.67 -32.56 -3.30
C ASP A 589 19.38 -31.52 -4.17
N LEU A 590 19.94 -31.94 -5.31
CA LEU A 590 20.64 -31.09 -6.26
C LEU A 590 19.71 -30.71 -7.41
N TYR A 591 19.60 -29.42 -7.68
CA TYR A 591 18.81 -28.88 -8.79
C TYR A 591 19.71 -28.13 -9.78
N ASN A 592 19.38 -28.17 -11.06
CA ASN A 592 20.01 -27.31 -12.06
C ASN A 592 19.39 -25.89 -12.03
N ALA A 593 19.98 -24.95 -12.77
CA ALA A 593 19.48 -23.59 -12.89
C ALA A 593 18.05 -23.46 -13.45
N GLY A 594 17.52 -24.51 -14.09
CA GLY A 594 16.13 -24.58 -14.58
C GLY A 594 15.14 -25.16 -13.56
N GLY A 595 15.57 -25.40 -12.32
CA GLY A 595 14.72 -25.96 -11.26
C GLY A 595 14.42 -27.45 -11.39
N GLN A 596 15.07 -28.15 -12.34
CA GLN A 596 14.93 -29.60 -12.48
C GLN A 596 15.80 -30.30 -11.44
N LEU A 597 15.24 -31.30 -10.76
CA LEU A 597 16.00 -32.18 -9.89
C LEU A 597 17.02 -32.96 -10.74
N VAL A 598 18.30 -32.76 -10.43
CA VAL A 598 19.43 -33.41 -11.08
C VAL A 598 19.75 -34.71 -10.36
N ASP A 599 19.83 -34.65 -9.03
CA ASP A 599 20.15 -35.82 -8.21
C ASP A 599 19.70 -35.67 -6.75
N GLN A 600 19.57 -36.79 -6.05
CA GLN A 600 19.36 -36.86 -4.61
C GLN A 600 20.68 -37.28 -3.96
N ILE A 601 21.47 -36.31 -3.51
CA ILE A 601 22.86 -36.51 -3.08
C ILE A 601 22.93 -37.46 -1.88
N LEU A 602 22.12 -37.19 -0.84
CA LEU A 602 22.16 -37.96 0.40
C LEU A 602 20.86 -37.80 1.20
N ARG A 603 20.46 -38.87 1.88
CA ARG A 603 19.41 -38.86 2.90
C ARG A 603 19.88 -39.62 4.13
N LYS A 604 19.93 -38.97 5.28
CA LYS A 604 20.44 -39.58 6.51
C LYS A 604 20.03 -38.77 7.74
N THR A 605 19.98 -39.43 8.89
CA THR A 605 20.01 -38.72 10.19
C THR A 605 21.38 -38.08 10.40
N ALA A 606 21.42 -36.75 10.51
CA ALA A 606 22.57 -35.97 10.94
C ALA A 606 22.48 -35.70 12.45
N THR A 607 23.63 -35.62 13.11
CA THR A 607 23.70 -35.46 14.57
C THR A 607 23.69 -33.99 14.97
N GLN A 608 23.27 -33.69 16.20
CA GLN A 608 23.41 -32.37 16.81
C GLN A 608 24.85 -31.82 16.67
N GLY A 609 24.98 -30.53 16.36
CA GLY A 609 26.26 -29.84 16.21
C GLY A 609 26.62 -29.53 14.75
N ARG A 610 27.91 -29.30 14.48
CA ARG A 610 28.44 -29.02 13.13
C ARG A 610 28.47 -30.30 12.30
N ASN A 611 27.96 -30.21 11.09
CA ASN A 611 27.92 -31.28 10.10
C ASN A 611 28.46 -30.73 8.77
N GLU A 612 29.06 -31.60 7.97
CA GLU A 612 29.52 -31.29 6.63
C GLU A 612 29.04 -32.38 5.68
N LEU A 613 28.38 -31.97 4.59
CA LEU A 613 28.19 -32.81 3.42
C LEU A 613 29.28 -32.47 2.41
N SER A 614 30.03 -33.44 1.90
CA SER A 614 30.97 -33.25 0.79
C SER A 614 30.60 -34.19 -0.36
N PHE A 615 30.61 -33.69 -1.60
CA PHE A 615 30.27 -34.46 -2.79
C PHE A 615 31.04 -33.99 -4.03
N ASP A 616 31.33 -34.91 -4.95
CA ASP A 616 32.06 -34.63 -6.18
C ASP A 616 31.16 -34.02 -7.27
N VAL A 617 31.66 -32.98 -7.93
CA VAL A 617 30.98 -32.28 -9.03
C VAL A 617 31.62 -32.53 -10.40
N VAL A 618 32.67 -33.36 -10.47
CA VAL A 618 33.45 -33.65 -11.72
C VAL A 618 32.57 -34.13 -12.89
N HIS A 619 31.46 -34.80 -12.59
CA HIS A 619 30.55 -35.35 -13.60
C HIS A 619 29.44 -34.36 -14.03
N LEU A 620 29.31 -33.24 -13.33
CA LEU A 620 28.34 -32.20 -13.66
C LEU A 620 28.88 -31.33 -14.80
N LYS A 621 27.97 -30.81 -15.64
CA LYS A 621 28.37 -29.84 -16.67
C LYS A 621 28.68 -28.50 -15.99
N PRO A 622 29.62 -27.69 -16.52
CA PRO A 622 29.82 -26.34 -16.03
C PRO A 622 28.51 -25.55 -16.00
N GLY A 623 28.21 -24.91 -14.88
CA GLY A 623 26.91 -24.27 -14.67
C GLY A 623 26.57 -23.98 -13.22
N VAL A 624 25.40 -23.38 -13.02
CA VAL A 624 24.85 -23.08 -11.69
C VAL A 624 23.90 -24.20 -11.26
N TYR A 625 24.11 -24.67 -10.05
CA TYR A 625 23.29 -25.66 -9.36
C TYR A 625 22.85 -25.13 -8.00
N TYR A 626 21.84 -25.78 -7.40
CA TYR A 626 21.33 -25.45 -6.08
C TYR A 626 21.18 -26.72 -5.26
N VAL A 627 21.79 -26.75 -4.07
CA VAL A 627 21.61 -27.81 -3.09
C VAL A 627 20.53 -27.38 -2.11
N LYS A 628 19.39 -28.06 -2.11
CA LYS A 628 18.34 -27.88 -1.10
C LYS A 628 18.61 -28.81 0.07
N ILE A 629 18.59 -28.24 1.27
CA ILE A 629 18.72 -28.98 2.53
C ILE A 629 17.34 -29.03 3.17
N VAL A 630 16.75 -30.22 3.28
CA VAL A 630 15.43 -30.44 3.87
C VAL A 630 15.59 -31.22 5.17
N GLY A 631 15.05 -30.72 6.28
CA GLY A 631 15.05 -31.36 7.58
C GLY A 631 13.64 -31.70 8.00
N ASP A 632 13.37 -32.98 8.29
CA ASP A 632 12.05 -33.48 8.69
C ASP A 632 10.89 -33.00 7.78
N GLY A 633 11.16 -32.90 6.47
CA GLY A 633 10.21 -32.45 5.45
C GLY A 633 10.08 -30.93 5.29
N VAL A 634 10.86 -30.13 6.03
CA VAL A 634 10.89 -28.66 5.93
C VAL A 634 12.18 -28.19 5.28
N LEU A 635 12.10 -27.28 4.31
CA LEU A 635 13.28 -26.68 3.69
C LEU A 635 14.05 -25.84 4.72
N LEU A 636 15.30 -26.20 5.00
CA LEU A 636 16.18 -25.52 5.95
C LEU A 636 17.05 -24.45 5.28
N SER A 637 17.65 -24.77 4.12
CA SER A 637 18.43 -23.84 3.30
C SER A 637 18.45 -24.25 1.82
N THR A 638 18.81 -23.30 0.96
CA THR A 638 19.14 -23.55 -0.44
C THR A 638 20.49 -22.89 -0.74
N GLU A 639 21.50 -23.70 -1.01
CA GLU A 639 22.86 -23.24 -1.27
C GLU A 639 23.19 -23.28 -2.76
N LYS A 640 23.63 -22.15 -3.31
CA LYS A 640 24.08 -22.07 -4.70
C LYS A 640 25.44 -22.74 -4.84
N VAL A 641 25.62 -23.57 -5.86
CA VAL A 641 26.88 -24.22 -6.23
C VAL A 641 27.24 -23.85 -7.67
N ILE A 642 28.45 -23.35 -7.89
CA ILE A 642 28.96 -23.00 -9.22
C ILE A 642 30.00 -24.07 -9.62
N VAL A 643 29.69 -24.82 -10.67
CA VAL A 643 30.58 -25.81 -11.27
C VAL A 643 31.32 -25.19 -12.46
N GLU A 644 32.65 -25.27 -12.46
CA GLU A 644 33.53 -24.73 -13.52
C GLU A 644 34.14 -25.81 -14.42
#